data_AF-A0A7S2PSZ9-F1
#
_entry.id   AF-A0A7S2PSZ9-F1
#
_cell.length_a   1.000
_cell.length_b   1.000
_cell.length_c   1.000
_cell.angle_alpha   90.00
_cell.angle_beta   90.00
_cell.angle_gamma   90.00
#
_symmetry.space_group_name_H-M   'P 1'
#
loop_
_entity.id
_entity.type
_entity.pdbx_description
1 polymer ?
#
loop_
_entity_poly.entity_id
_entity_poly.type
_entity_poly.pdbx_seq_one_letter_code
_entity_poly.pdbx_strand_id
1 'polypeptide(L)'
;CMWVRAMDIYGRVSREIEPKKEKLKAAENAKDEANAKLATKQAELKVVLDNVAALEWQLQSAQTKAVQLERDAEDCVVKLNRAEKLLAGLGNESVRWTAASNVLEKDLQFVVGNVVLCGGFIAYTGAFTSEFRKDLVTKWVKHAVGLGLETDPGWNVANVLVDPAEIREWNIDSLPSDDLSIENGIMVTRGRRWPLMIDPQGQANRWVRRSGKKKDIVITKLSDPIYLRKLEAAIRNGTALLIENVEEVLDPAIEPVLTKAIFKRGGQKLLRLGTEDVPYDDNFSFYITTKMANPHYLPEVCIKVTIINFTVTLLGLEDQLVAEVIANERPDLAEKRAELVVQIAADKKTQDDLEQLILRLLAEAEGDVLKDDSLNDTLDQSNKTGTEIKERMQVADIAMAEIDSVRETLRPVATRASILYFVIADLAKIDPMYQYSLEYFVTLFQKRLRDAEASEDVEARIMILINDFTKFIYLNICRGLFEDHKMLFSFLITAQILRNTVHSEFLGKTPVTATEWLFLLRGLEAGKGVLEDGDPAVPCPAWVEPASWAKLDVLVRLAEVNGQGSFKGLLEDMARGGPWEKFCTSDSMYSEPFPAAWRAKLTAFQQMLIVKSQRENFATLVARNVVAAELGGLFIESPPFDLASAFADSENMTPLIFVLSAGADPTEYLLSLAAEKGYGDRLHFISLGQGQGPKAEELVKMGWGTGDWVCLQNCHLAASWMPRLEQIQESQDPAKISEEYRLWLTSMPSPLFPVPVLQNGIKITNEPPKGLRANLGRTFQDLTEDVFEACPAKSLEYKTLLFGLSFFHAVILERRKFGPIG
;
A
#
# COMPACT_ATOMS: atom_id res chain seq x y z
N CYS A 1 158.21 -49.00 -5.72
CA CYS A 1 158.30 -47.72 -4.98
C CYS A 1 157.06 -46.81 -5.19
N MET A 2 155.82 -47.33 -4.99
CA MET A 2 154.56 -46.54 -5.07
C MET A 2 153.73 -46.59 -3.78
N TRP A 3 153.78 -47.68 -3.02
CA TRP A 3 153.02 -47.85 -1.78
C TRP A 3 153.45 -46.87 -0.67
N VAL A 4 154.75 -46.62 -0.53
CA VAL A 4 155.28 -45.69 0.48
C VAL A 4 154.87 -44.24 0.18
N ARG A 5 154.81 -43.84 -1.10
CA ARG A 5 154.31 -42.51 -1.50
C ARG A 5 152.81 -42.36 -1.26
N ALA A 6 152.01 -43.41 -1.49
CA ALA A 6 150.57 -43.38 -1.24
C ALA A 6 150.25 -43.25 0.26
N MET A 7 151.01 -43.90 1.15
CA MET A 7 150.80 -43.77 2.59
C MET A 7 151.26 -42.43 3.18
N ASP A 8 152.30 -41.79 2.63
CA ASP A 8 152.66 -40.41 3.05
C ASP A 8 151.60 -39.39 2.60
N ILE A 9 151.03 -39.56 1.40
CA ILE A 9 149.94 -38.70 0.90
C ILE A 9 148.66 -38.94 1.72
N TYR A 10 148.29 -40.19 1.99
CA TYR A 10 147.12 -40.51 2.82
C TYR A 10 147.28 -39.99 4.27
N GLY A 11 148.48 -40.09 4.85
CA GLY A 11 148.78 -39.57 6.19
C GLY A 11 148.65 -38.04 6.29
N ARG A 12 149.04 -37.29 5.25
CA ARG A 12 148.85 -35.83 5.21
C ARG A 12 147.39 -35.43 5.02
N VAL A 13 146.66 -36.13 4.14
CA VAL A 13 145.26 -35.80 3.83
C VAL A 13 144.30 -36.21 4.97
N SER A 14 144.56 -37.31 5.68
CA SER A 14 143.73 -37.72 6.83
C SER A 14 143.77 -36.69 7.96
N ARG A 15 144.95 -36.12 8.25
CA ARG A 15 145.12 -35.08 9.28
C ARG A 15 144.33 -33.80 9.01
N GLU A 16 144.03 -33.48 7.74
CA GLU A 16 143.21 -32.31 7.38
C GLU A 16 141.69 -32.61 7.32
N ILE A 17 141.29 -33.87 7.10
CA ILE A 17 139.88 -34.26 6.91
C ILE A 17 139.20 -34.69 8.21
N GLU A 18 139.92 -35.31 9.15
CA GLU A 18 139.40 -35.72 10.47
C GLU A 18 138.58 -34.60 11.16
N PRO A 19 139.11 -33.36 11.33
CA PRO A 19 138.38 -32.28 12.01
C PRO A 19 137.19 -31.74 11.20
N LYS A 20 137.18 -31.93 9.86
CA LYS A 20 136.04 -31.53 9.00
C LYS A 20 134.89 -32.54 9.08
N LYS A 21 135.18 -33.83 9.23
CA LYS A 21 134.17 -34.88 9.45
C LYS A 21 133.48 -34.75 10.80
N GLU A 22 134.22 -34.39 11.86
CA GLU A 22 133.61 -34.15 13.17
C GLU A 22 132.69 -32.91 13.18
N LYS A 23 133.09 -31.82 12.51
CA LYS A 23 132.24 -30.62 12.39
C LYS A 23 130.96 -30.88 11.57
N LEU A 24 131.02 -31.69 10.51
CA LEU A 24 129.84 -32.07 9.74
C LEU A 24 128.86 -32.86 10.60
N LYS A 25 129.36 -33.86 11.34
CA LYS A 25 128.54 -34.73 12.20
C LYS A 25 127.89 -33.95 13.35
N ALA A 26 128.59 -32.97 13.91
CA ALA A 26 128.03 -32.06 14.92
C ALA A 26 126.92 -31.16 14.36
N ALA A 27 127.09 -30.64 13.14
CA ALA A 27 126.08 -29.82 12.48
C ALA A 27 124.84 -30.62 12.02
N GLU A 28 125.03 -31.86 11.56
CA GLU A 28 123.93 -32.78 11.21
C GLU A 28 123.10 -33.15 12.44
N ASN A 29 123.73 -33.49 13.56
CA ASN A 29 123.01 -33.76 14.81
C ASN A 29 122.22 -32.54 15.31
N ALA A 30 122.79 -31.33 15.23
CA ALA A 30 122.09 -30.10 15.63
C ALA A 30 120.89 -29.78 14.71
N LYS A 31 121.02 -30.06 13.40
CA LYS A 31 119.93 -29.92 12.43
C LYS A 31 118.79 -30.90 12.71
N ASP A 32 119.12 -32.15 13.03
CA ASP A 32 118.12 -33.18 13.30
C ASP A 32 117.35 -32.92 14.60
N GLU A 33 118.02 -32.46 15.66
CA GLU A 33 117.34 -32.00 16.88
C GLU A 33 116.42 -30.79 16.64
N ALA A 34 116.86 -29.82 15.84
CA ALA A 34 116.05 -28.65 15.51
C ALA A 34 114.82 -29.03 14.67
N ASN A 35 114.96 -29.94 13.71
CA ASN A 35 113.85 -30.45 12.90
C ASN A 35 112.86 -31.30 13.72
N ALA A 36 113.36 -32.10 14.67
CA ALA A 36 112.49 -32.86 15.58
C ALA A 36 111.64 -31.93 16.47
N LYS A 37 112.23 -30.83 16.97
CA LYS A 37 111.51 -29.78 17.72
C LYS A 37 110.52 -29.00 16.85
N LEU A 38 110.86 -28.72 15.60
CA LEU A 38 109.96 -28.07 14.64
C LEU A 38 108.75 -28.95 14.33
N ALA A 39 108.96 -30.24 14.10
CA ALA A 39 107.91 -31.20 13.80
C ALA A 39 106.92 -31.36 14.97
N THR A 40 107.42 -31.41 16.21
CA THR A 40 106.57 -31.45 17.41
C THR A 40 105.75 -30.17 17.57
N LYS A 41 106.34 -28.99 17.38
CA LYS A 41 105.62 -27.71 17.46
C LYS A 41 104.61 -27.52 16.32
N GLN A 42 104.90 -28.01 15.12
CA GLN A 42 103.94 -28.01 14.00
C GLN A 42 102.76 -28.97 14.26
N ALA A 43 103.01 -30.13 14.88
CA ALA A 43 101.94 -31.05 15.27
C ALA A 43 101.04 -30.46 16.37
N GLU A 44 101.62 -29.82 17.39
CA GLU A 44 100.87 -29.11 18.44
C GLU A 44 100.04 -27.96 17.86
N LEU A 45 100.60 -27.16 16.94
CA LEU A 45 99.89 -26.07 16.28
C LEU A 45 98.71 -26.58 15.44
N LYS A 46 98.88 -27.72 14.76
CA LYS A 46 97.80 -28.33 13.97
C LYS A 46 96.63 -28.78 14.85
N VAL A 47 96.89 -29.38 16.00
CA VAL A 47 95.84 -29.77 16.96
C VAL A 47 95.07 -28.55 17.47
N VAL A 48 95.77 -27.45 17.77
CA VAL A 48 95.11 -26.20 18.21
C VAL A 48 94.27 -25.59 17.08
N LEU A 49 94.78 -25.57 15.85
CA LEU A 49 94.03 -25.06 14.69
C LEU A 49 92.79 -25.90 14.38
N ASP A 50 92.90 -27.23 14.44
CA ASP A 50 91.75 -28.14 14.24
C ASP A 50 90.69 -27.94 15.35
N ASN A 51 91.11 -27.71 16.60
CA ASN A 51 90.21 -27.39 17.70
C ASN A 51 89.55 -26.02 17.58
N VAL A 52 90.28 -25.00 17.11
CA VAL A 52 89.72 -23.67 16.85
C VAL A 52 88.70 -23.73 15.73
N ALA A 53 89.00 -24.44 14.63
CA ALA A 53 88.05 -24.64 13.54
C ALA A 53 86.78 -25.40 13.99
N ALA A 54 86.92 -26.40 14.86
CA ALA A 54 85.78 -27.11 15.44
C ALA A 54 84.92 -26.21 16.34
N LEU A 55 85.55 -25.37 17.16
CA LEU A 55 84.85 -24.39 18.02
C LEU A 55 84.19 -23.27 17.21
N GLU A 56 84.83 -22.78 16.15
CA GLU A 56 84.25 -21.80 15.21
C GLU A 56 83.03 -22.38 14.49
N TRP A 57 83.08 -23.64 14.06
CA TRP A 57 81.94 -24.33 13.46
C TRP A 57 80.80 -24.52 14.46
N GLN A 58 81.10 -24.91 15.71
CA GLN A 58 80.10 -25.02 16.77
C GLN A 58 79.47 -23.67 17.13
N LEU A 59 80.27 -22.60 17.18
CA LEU A 59 79.79 -21.24 17.42
C LEU A 59 78.87 -20.77 16.30
N GLN A 60 79.28 -20.93 15.03
CA GLN A 60 78.42 -20.60 13.88
C GLN A 60 77.14 -21.41 13.86
N SER A 61 77.21 -22.71 14.13
CA SER A 61 76.03 -23.59 14.19
C SER A 61 75.08 -23.16 15.31
N ALA A 62 75.61 -22.87 16.51
CA ALA A 62 74.82 -22.39 17.64
C ALA A 62 74.22 -20.99 17.40
N GLN A 63 74.97 -20.06 16.79
CA GLN A 63 74.47 -18.74 16.41
C GLN A 63 73.37 -18.83 15.35
N THR A 64 73.56 -19.66 14.32
CA THR A 64 72.55 -19.88 13.29
C THR A 64 71.28 -20.45 13.92
N LYS A 65 71.42 -21.41 14.84
CA LYS A 65 70.31 -22.02 15.55
C LYS A 65 69.62 -21.06 16.53
N ALA A 66 70.37 -20.17 17.17
CA ALA A 66 69.83 -19.12 18.02
C ALA A 66 68.99 -18.12 17.22
N VAL A 67 69.51 -17.60 16.10
CA VAL A 67 68.78 -16.71 15.18
C VAL A 67 67.55 -17.40 14.59
N GLN A 68 67.66 -18.70 14.28
CA GLN A 68 66.52 -19.50 13.81
C GLN A 68 65.44 -19.59 14.89
N LEU A 69 65.79 -19.91 16.14
CA LEU A 69 64.85 -20.00 17.25
C LEU A 69 64.22 -18.66 17.61
N GLU A 70 64.98 -17.56 17.50
CA GLU A 70 64.48 -16.21 17.72
C GLU A 70 63.42 -15.85 16.67
N ARG A 71 63.70 -16.13 15.39
CA ARG A 71 62.72 -15.99 14.30
C ARG A 71 61.51 -16.88 14.49
N ASP A 72 61.71 -18.15 14.85
CA ASP A 72 60.61 -19.09 15.08
C ASP A 72 59.71 -18.64 16.24
N ALA A 73 60.30 -18.04 17.29
CA ALA A 73 59.56 -17.47 18.42
C ALA A 73 58.77 -16.21 18.03
N GLU A 74 59.38 -15.29 17.27
CA GLU A 74 58.70 -14.12 16.72
C GLU A 74 57.53 -14.53 15.80
N ASP A 75 57.76 -15.47 14.88
CA ASP A 75 56.73 -16.05 14.02
C ASP A 75 55.59 -16.69 14.83
N CYS A 76 55.92 -17.37 15.93
CA CYS A 76 54.94 -17.99 16.81
C CYS A 76 54.06 -16.95 17.51
N VAL A 77 54.65 -15.87 18.01
CA VAL A 77 53.90 -14.75 18.63
C VAL A 77 52.98 -14.09 17.60
N VAL A 78 53.47 -13.86 16.39
CA VAL A 78 52.66 -13.30 15.30
C VAL A 78 51.49 -14.23 14.95
N LYS A 79 51.74 -15.54 14.79
CA LYS A 79 50.68 -16.53 14.54
C LYS A 79 49.67 -16.61 15.67
N LEU A 80 50.11 -16.52 16.93
CA LEU A 80 49.24 -16.61 18.10
C LEU A 80 48.31 -15.39 18.18
N ASN A 81 48.85 -14.19 17.99
CA ASN A 81 48.03 -12.96 17.91
C ASN A 81 47.02 -13.01 16.77
N ARG A 82 47.40 -13.57 15.60
CA ARG A 82 46.48 -13.77 14.47
C ARG A 82 45.40 -14.77 14.80
N ALA A 83 45.77 -15.92 15.38
CA ALA A 83 44.82 -16.96 15.77
C ALA A 83 43.81 -16.45 16.81
N GLU A 84 44.25 -15.65 17.78
CA GLU A 84 43.38 -15.05 18.79
C GLU A 84 42.34 -14.11 18.16
N LYS A 85 42.76 -13.24 17.22
CA LYS A 85 41.84 -12.37 16.47
C LYS A 85 40.86 -13.17 15.61
N LEU A 86 41.36 -14.17 14.88
CA LEU A 86 40.55 -15.03 14.01
C LEU A 86 39.50 -15.81 14.82
N LEU A 87 39.90 -16.36 15.98
CA LEU A 87 39.00 -17.05 16.90
C LEU A 87 37.99 -16.11 17.55
N ALA A 88 38.38 -14.89 17.92
CA ALA A 88 37.46 -13.91 18.47
C ALA A 88 36.42 -13.44 17.44
N GLY A 89 36.85 -13.18 16.20
CA GLY A 89 35.98 -12.78 15.09
C GLY A 89 35.02 -13.90 14.66
N LEU A 90 35.54 -15.10 14.43
CA LEU A 90 34.72 -16.26 14.04
C LEU A 90 33.93 -16.87 15.20
N GLY A 91 34.30 -16.59 16.45
CA GLY A 91 33.60 -17.12 17.63
C GLY A 91 32.15 -16.61 17.70
N ASN A 92 31.96 -15.30 17.51
CA ASN A 92 30.62 -14.70 17.44
C ASN A 92 29.82 -15.22 16.24
N GLU A 93 30.50 -15.39 15.11
CA GLU A 93 29.89 -15.85 13.87
C GLU A 93 29.47 -17.32 13.96
N SER A 94 30.29 -18.16 14.59
CA SER A 94 29.98 -19.56 14.88
C SER A 94 28.74 -19.69 15.76
N VAL A 95 28.62 -18.88 16.82
CA VAL A 95 27.41 -18.86 17.67
C VAL A 95 26.18 -18.47 16.84
N ARG A 96 26.32 -17.47 15.97
CA ARG A 96 25.24 -17.00 15.10
C ARG A 96 24.81 -18.04 14.08
N TRP A 97 25.74 -18.66 13.36
CA TRP A 97 25.47 -19.74 12.42
C TRP A 97 24.89 -20.97 13.11
N THR A 98 25.36 -21.28 14.32
CA THR A 98 24.79 -22.38 15.12
C THR A 98 23.34 -22.06 15.50
N ALA A 99 23.05 -20.83 15.94
CA ALA A 99 21.70 -20.39 16.24
C ALA A 99 20.80 -20.42 14.99
N ALA A 100 21.27 -19.90 13.85
CA ALA A 100 20.56 -19.93 12.58
C ALA A 100 20.32 -21.36 12.09
N SER A 101 21.31 -22.25 12.22
CA SER A 101 21.19 -23.67 11.89
C SER A 101 20.12 -24.35 12.76
N ASN A 102 20.08 -24.06 14.06
CA ASN A 102 19.06 -24.60 14.97
C ASN A 102 17.64 -24.09 14.64
N VAL A 103 17.52 -22.86 14.12
CA VAL A 103 16.24 -22.33 13.63
C VAL A 103 15.84 -23.05 12.34
N LEU A 104 16.75 -23.13 11.36
CA LEU A 104 16.51 -23.84 10.10
C LEU A 104 16.15 -25.32 10.30
N GLU A 105 16.75 -25.99 11.28
CA GLU A 105 16.44 -27.39 11.62
C GLU A 105 15.01 -27.54 12.17
N LYS A 106 14.51 -26.55 12.90
CA LYS A 106 13.09 -26.50 13.33
C LYS A 106 12.20 -26.18 12.13
N ASP A 107 12.54 -25.18 11.34
CA ASP A 107 11.74 -24.76 10.18
C ASP A 107 11.58 -25.90 9.17
N LEU A 108 12.62 -26.74 9.01
CA LEU A 108 12.63 -27.95 8.18
C LEU A 108 11.49 -28.92 8.51
N GLN A 109 11.05 -28.98 9.77
CA GLN A 109 9.92 -29.82 10.20
C GLN A 109 8.58 -29.29 9.64
N PHE A 110 8.46 -27.97 9.53
CA PHE A 110 7.23 -27.29 9.11
C PHE A 110 7.14 -27.07 7.59
N VAL A 111 8.25 -27.20 6.84
CA VAL A 111 8.32 -26.93 5.39
C VAL A 111 7.19 -27.60 4.61
N VAL A 112 6.93 -28.89 4.86
CA VAL A 112 5.91 -29.64 4.09
C VAL A 112 4.52 -29.04 4.30
N GLY A 113 4.12 -28.82 5.55
CA GLY A 113 2.83 -28.20 5.87
C GLY A 113 2.73 -26.78 5.32
N ASN A 114 3.78 -25.98 5.51
CA ASN A 114 3.84 -24.59 5.08
C ASN A 114 3.71 -24.44 3.56
N VAL A 115 4.45 -25.24 2.79
CA VAL A 115 4.45 -25.18 1.31
C VAL A 115 3.11 -25.66 0.74
N VAL A 116 2.49 -26.69 1.33
CA VAL A 116 1.15 -27.15 0.91
C VAL A 116 0.11 -26.05 1.12
N LEU A 117 0.12 -25.39 2.28
CA LEU A 117 -0.77 -24.27 2.57
C LEU A 117 -0.51 -23.08 1.64
N CYS A 118 0.76 -22.74 1.37
CA CYS A 118 1.13 -21.68 0.42
C CYS A 118 0.65 -21.97 -1.00
N GLY A 119 0.81 -23.21 -1.47
CA GLY A 119 0.34 -23.64 -2.78
C GLY A 119 -1.18 -23.54 -2.91
N GLY A 120 -1.91 -23.96 -1.88
CA GLY A 120 -3.36 -23.77 -1.80
C GLY A 120 -3.75 -22.30 -1.77
N PHE A 121 -3.01 -21.48 -1.03
CA PHE A 121 -3.27 -20.05 -0.90
C PHE A 121 -3.17 -19.35 -2.26
N ILE A 122 -2.01 -19.43 -2.93
CA ILE A 122 -1.80 -18.80 -4.24
C ILE A 122 -2.79 -19.30 -5.30
N ALA A 123 -3.19 -20.58 -5.24
CA ALA A 123 -4.06 -21.17 -6.25
C ALA A 123 -5.53 -20.75 -6.12
N TYR A 124 -6.04 -20.60 -4.90
CA TYR A 124 -7.48 -20.53 -4.65
C TYR A 124 -7.96 -19.27 -3.93
N THR A 125 -7.10 -18.55 -3.19
CA THR A 125 -7.59 -17.47 -2.31
C THR A 125 -7.68 -16.11 -2.99
N GLY A 126 -7.07 -15.96 -4.17
CA GLY A 126 -6.91 -14.66 -4.84
C GLY A 126 -8.19 -13.88 -5.06
N ALA A 127 -9.29 -14.52 -5.46
CA ALA A 127 -10.54 -13.81 -5.73
C ALA A 127 -11.28 -13.33 -4.47
N PHE A 128 -10.94 -13.84 -3.28
CA PHE A 128 -11.68 -13.57 -2.05
C PHE A 128 -11.19 -12.32 -1.30
N THR A 129 -12.07 -11.79 -0.43
CA THR A 129 -11.78 -10.67 0.48
C THR A 129 -10.87 -11.10 1.62
N SER A 130 -10.16 -10.14 2.24
CA SER A 130 -9.23 -10.40 3.35
C SER A 130 -9.86 -11.21 4.50
N GLU A 131 -11.07 -10.85 4.93
CA GLU A 131 -11.77 -11.56 6.02
C GLU A 131 -12.04 -13.03 5.68
N PHE A 132 -12.48 -13.30 4.45
CA PHE A 132 -12.75 -14.65 3.99
C PHE A 132 -11.46 -15.46 3.83
N ARG A 133 -10.38 -14.83 3.35
CA ARG A 133 -9.05 -15.47 3.30
C ARG A 133 -8.59 -15.87 4.69
N LYS A 134 -8.71 -14.99 5.69
CA LYS A 134 -8.32 -15.27 7.08
C LYS A 134 -9.11 -16.43 7.69
N ASP A 135 -10.43 -16.46 7.51
CA ASP A 135 -11.28 -17.57 7.97
C ASP A 135 -10.90 -18.90 7.30
N LEU A 136 -10.72 -18.88 5.97
CA LEU A 136 -10.37 -20.06 5.19
C LEU A 136 -8.97 -20.60 5.51
N VAL A 137 -7.97 -19.73 5.63
CA VAL A 137 -6.62 -20.09 6.09
C VAL A 137 -6.67 -20.68 7.50
N THR A 138 -7.42 -20.08 8.41
CA THR A 138 -7.56 -20.60 9.79
C THR A 138 -8.14 -22.01 9.80
N LYS A 139 -9.15 -22.27 8.95
CA LYS A 139 -9.73 -23.62 8.78
C LYS A 139 -8.72 -24.59 8.17
N TRP A 140 -7.95 -24.16 7.16
CA TRP A 140 -6.94 -24.98 6.50
C TRP A 140 -5.80 -25.37 7.43
N VAL A 141 -5.27 -24.42 8.21
CA VAL A 141 -4.23 -24.68 9.22
C VAL A 141 -4.74 -25.69 10.25
N LYS A 142 -5.95 -25.48 10.81
CA LYS A 142 -6.57 -26.43 11.75
C LYS A 142 -6.71 -27.83 11.16
N HIS A 143 -7.11 -27.93 9.89
CA HIS A 143 -7.28 -29.20 9.21
C HIS A 143 -5.93 -29.89 8.91
N ALA A 144 -4.91 -29.14 8.48
CA ALA A 144 -3.57 -29.64 8.24
C ALA A 144 -2.96 -30.23 9.52
N VAL A 145 -3.05 -29.50 10.64
CA VAL A 145 -2.61 -29.99 11.96
C VAL A 145 -3.38 -31.25 12.38
N GLY A 146 -4.69 -31.30 12.13
CA GLY A 146 -5.52 -32.48 12.39
C GLY A 146 -5.15 -33.72 11.56
N LEU A 147 -4.52 -33.53 10.39
CA LEU A 147 -4.01 -34.60 9.54
C LEU A 147 -2.56 -35.01 9.89
N GLY A 148 -1.96 -34.39 10.89
CA GLY A 148 -0.56 -34.64 11.29
C GLY A 148 0.47 -33.90 10.43
N LEU A 149 0.07 -32.86 9.69
CA LEU A 149 1.02 -31.95 9.05
C LEU A 149 1.43 -30.88 10.05
N GLU A 150 2.71 -30.84 10.38
CA GLU A 150 3.27 -29.80 11.24
C GLU A 150 3.38 -28.48 10.44
N THR A 151 2.96 -27.38 11.05
CA THR A 151 2.94 -26.04 10.46
C THR A 151 3.41 -25.02 11.49
N ASP A 152 3.97 -23.91 11.05
CA ASP A 152 4.46 -22.88 11.96
C ASP A 152 3.38 -22.35 12.92
N PRO A 153 3.73 -22.12 14.21
CA PRO A 153 2.88 -21.39 15.13
C PRO A 153 2.67 -19.96 14.63
N GLY A 154 1.46 -19.64 14.18
CA GLY A 154 1.16 -18.33 13.59
C GLY A 154 1.50 -18.23 12.10
N TRP A 155 1.35 -19.35 11.36
CA TRP A 155 1.50 -19.41 9.91
C TRP A 155 0.95 -18.18 9.19
N ASN A 156 1.81 -17.56 8.37
CA ASN A 156 1.47 -16.45 7.47
C ASN A 156 2.21 -16.67 6.14
N VAL A 157 1.49 -16.54 5.03
CA VAL A 157 2.04 -16.71 3.68
C VAL A 157 3.22 -15.77 3.39
N ALA A 158 3.20 -14.54 3.93
CA ALA A 158 4.26 -13.56 3.71
C ALA A 158 5.58 -14.02 4.32
N ASN A 159 5.55 -14.59 5.53
CA ASN A 159 6.74 -15.07 6.22
C ASN A 159 7.39 -16.27 5.53
N VAL A 160 6.60 -17.06 4.80
CA VAL A 160 7.09 -18.29 4.14
C VAL A 160 7.63 -18.02 2.74
N LEU A 161 7.02 -17.09 1.98
CA LEU A 161 7.31 -16.94 0.54
C LEU A 161 8.12 -15.71 0.14
N VAL A 162 8.28 -14.74 1.03
CA VAL A 162 8.85 -13.43 0.69
C VAL A 162 9.80 -12.93 1.77
N ASP A 163 10.94 -12.38 1.35
CA ASP A 163 11.82 -11.64 2.25
C ASP A 163 11.22 -10.25 2.57
N PRO A 164 11.27 -9.79 3.82
CA PRO A 164 10.96 -8.40 4.17
C PRO A 164 11.58 -7.33 3.25
N ALA A 165 12.74 -7.57 2.64
CA ALA A 165 13.37 -6.67 1.68
C ALA A 165 12.55 -6.51 0.39
N GLU A 166 11.99 -7.60 -0.15
CA GLU A 166 11.16 -7.57 -1.36
C GLU A 166 9.82 -6.88 -1.09
N ILE A 167 9.23 -7.09 0.09
CA ILE A 167 8.03 -6.36 0.54
C ILE A 167 8.30 -4.84 0.58
N ARG A 168 9.48 -4.43 1.06
CA ARG A 168 9.88 -3.02 1.08
C ARG A 168 10.04 -2.45 -0.33
N GLU A 169 10.61 -3.21 -1.26
CA GLU A 169 10.66 -2.80 -2.67
C GLU A 169 9.25 -2.59 -3.24
N TRP A 170 8.30 -3.49 -2.95
CA TRP A 170 6.92 -3.30 -3.36
C TRP A 170 6.28 -2.06 -2.76
N ASN A 171 6.59 -1.77 -1.49
CA ASN A 171 6.10 -0.57 -0.82
C ASN A 171 6.64 0.72 -1.47
N ILE A 172 7.92 0.72 -1.85
CA ILE A 172 8.54 1.81 -2.63
C ILE A 172 7.84 1.95 -3.99
N ASP A 173 7.54 0.83 -4.64
CA ASP A 173 6.76 0.77 -5.89
C ASP A 173 5.27 1.08 -5.69
N SER A 174 4.86 1.53 -4.49
CA SER A 174 3.51 2.01 -4.14
C SER A 174 2.45 0.94 -3.93
N LEU A 175 2.88 -0.27 -3.59
CA LEU A 175 2.00 -1.23 -2.94
C LEU A 175 1.83 -0.82 -1.47
N PRO A 176 0.63 -0.83 -0.90
CA PRO A 176 0.45 -0.57 0.53
C PRO A 176 1.01 -1.70 1.39
N SER A 177 1.35 -1.36 2.64
CA SER A 177 1.94 -2.28 3.60
C SER A 177 0.93 -3.18 4.34
N ASP A 178 -0.35 -3.16 3.95
CA ASP A 178 -1.38 -3.98 4.58
C ASP A 178 -1.29 -5.46 4.15
N ASP A 179 -1.77 -6.37 5.01
CA ASP A 179 -1.73 -7.82 4.76
C ASP A 179 -2.28 -8.20 3.38
N LEU A 180 -3.43 -7.64 2.98
CA LEU A 180 -4.10 -8.01 1.72
C LEU A 180 -3.25 -7.58 0.52
N SER A 181 -2.70 -6.37 0.56
CA SER A 181 -1.82 -5.87 -0.49
C SER A 181 -0.55 -6.72 -0.62
N ILE A 182 0.09 -7.10 0.50
CA ILE A 182 1.26 -7.99 0.50
C ILE A 182 0.89 -9.37 -0.05
N GLU A 183 -0.20 -9.98 0.41
CA GLU A 183 -0.73 -11.25 -0.11
C GLU A 183 -0.97 -11.19 -1.62
N ASN A 184 -1.56 -10.09 -2.10
CA ASN A 184 -1.79 -9.88 -3.52
C ASN A 184 -0.49 -9.74 -4.30
N GLY A 185 0.52 -9.06 -3.74
CA GLY A 185 1.87 -8.97 -4.31
C GLY A 185 2.52 -10.35 -4.47
N ILE A 186 2.33 -11.23 -3.47
CA ILE A 186 2.79 -12.62 -3.52
C ILE A 186 2.13 -13.39 -4.66
N MET A 187 0.81 -13.28 -4.80
CA MET A 187 0.09 -13.99 -5.86
C MET A 187 0.49 -13.51 -7.26
N VAL A 188 0.75 -12.22 -7.42
CA VAL A 188 1.21 -11.64 -8.69
C VAL A 188 2.62 -12.10 -9.05
N THR A 189 3.53 -12.19 -8.08
CA THR A 189 4.95 -12.51 -8.33
C THR A 189 5.26 -14.00 -8.32
N ARG A 190 4.59 -14.79 -7.48
CA ARG A 190 4.80 -16.24 -7.32
C ARG A 190 3.78 -17.10 -8.08
N GLY A 191 2.74 -16.48 -8.63
CA GLY A 191 1.68 -17.16 -9.39
C GLY A 191 2.19 -17.82 -10.67
N ARG A 192 1.80 -19.08 -10.91
CA ARG A 192 2.14 -19.79 -12.16
C ARG A 192 1.32 -19.30 -13.36
N ARG A 193 0.03 -19.04 -13.15
CA ARG A 193 -0.89 -18.48 -14.17
C ARG A 193 -0.79 -16.96 -14.14
N TRP A 194 -1.08 -16.32 -15.27
CA TRP A 194 -1.01 -14.86 -15.36
C TRP A 194 -2.06 -14.21 -14.45
N PRO A 195 -1.71 -13.13 -13.73
CA PRO A 195 -2.62 -12.45 -12.82
C PRO A 195 -3.63 -11.59 -13.60
N LEU A 196 -4.91 -11.77 -13.28
CA LEU A 196 -5.99 -10.86 -13.61
C LEU A 196 -6.40 -10.15 -12.32
N MET A 197 -6.08 -8.87 -12.23
CA MET A 197 -6.25 -8.05 -11.05
C MET A 197 -7.55 -7.25 -11.14
N ILE A 198 -8.47 -7.51 -10.20
CA ILE A 198 -9.70 -6.74 -10.01
C ILE A 198 -9.33 -5.49 -9.23
N ASP A 199 -9.19 -4.36 -9.95
CA ASP A 199 -8.58 -3.14 -9.45
C ASP A 199 -9.42 -1.89 -9.79
N PRO A 200 -10.61 -1.74 -9.17
CA PRO A 200 -11.50 -0.61 -9.43
C PRO A 200 -10.88 0.76 -9.10
N GLN A 201 -9.89 0.80 -8.20
CA GLN A 201 -9.22 2.04 -7.76
C GLN A 201 -7.85 2.30 -8.42
N GLY A 202 -7.39 1.42 -9.32
CA GLY A 202 -6.13 1.58 -10.06
C GLY A 202 -4.86 1.40 -9.23
N GLN A 203 -4.93 0.78 -8.04
CA GLN A 203 -3.77 0.54 -7.17
C GLN A 203 -2.81 -0.47 -7.78
N ALA A 204 -3.33 -1.63 -8.20
CA ALA A 204 -2.54 -2.70 -8.82
C ALA A 204 -1.89 -2.20 -10.12
N ASN A 205 -2.65 -1.43 -10.91
CA ASN A 205 -2.18 -0.82 -12.14
C ASN A 205 -0.97 0.10 -11.89
N ARG A 206 -1.07 1.03 -10.92
CA ARG A 206 0.04 1.92 -10.55
C ARG A 206 1.27 1.16 -10.06
N TRP A 207 1.06 0.15 -9.21
CA TRP A 207 2.14 -0.67 -8.67
C TRP A 207 2.87 -1.45 -9.79
N VAL A 208 2.15 -2.16 -10.66
CA VAL A 208 2.73 -2.91 -11.77
C VAL A 208 3.45 -1.98 -12.75
N ARG A 209 2.93 -0.78 -13.01
CA ARG A 209 3.61 0.23 -13.83
C ARG A 209 4.91 0.69 -13.20
N ARG A 210 4.95 0.98 -11.89
CA ARG A 210 6.16 1.43 -11.19
C ARG A 210 7.20 0.32 -11.10
N SER A 211 6.80 -0.86 -10.65
CA SER A 211 7.67 -2.03 -10.53
C SER A 211 8.19 -2.51 -11.89
N GLY A 212 7.34 -2.43 -12.92
CA GLY A 212 7.67 -2.77 -14.30
C GLY A 212 8.59 -1.78 -15.02
N LYS A 213 8.86 -0.58 -14.46
CA LYS A 213 9.80 0.38 -15.08
C LYS A 213 11.20 -0.19 -15.23
N LYS A 214 11.63 -1.06 -14.31
CA LYS A 214 12.93 -1.77 -14.40
C LYS A 214 13.00 -2.73 -15.60
N LYS A 215 11.85 -3.12 -16.19
CA LYS A 215 11.71 -4.12 -17.27
C LYS A 215 11.12 -3.55 -18.57
N ASP A 216 11.14 -2.23 -18.75
CA ASP A 216 10.54 -1.54 -19.92
C ASP A 216 9.10 -2.00 -20.23
N ILE A 217 8.23 -1.96 -19.21
CA ILE A 217 6.85 -2.45 -19.31
C ILE A 217 6.06 -1.72 -20.42
N VAL A 218 5.46 -2.51 -21.32
CA VAL A 218 4.59 -2.03 -22.39
C VAL A 218 3.14 -2.00 -21.90
N ILE A 219 2.46 -0.86 -22.04
CA ILE A 219 1.07 -0.71 -21.62
C ILE A 219 0.17 -0.63 -22.87
N THR A 220 -0.94 -1.36 -22.84
CA THR A 220 -1.93 -1.36 -23.91
C THR A 220 -3.34 -1.65 -23.39
N LYS A 221 -4.34 -1.53 -24.26
CA LYS A 221 -5.77 -1.80 -23.99
C LYS A 221 -6.31 -2.64 -25.15
N LEU A 222 -7.38 -3.41 -24.91
CA LEU A 222 -8.04 -4.17 -25.98
C LEU A 222 -8.65 -3.27 -27.07
N SER A 223 -8.94 -2.01 -26.74
CA SER A 223 -9.43 -1.01 -27.69
C SER A 223 -8.35 -0.44 -28.62
N ASP A 224 -7.06 -0.68 -28.34
CA ASP A 224 -5.95 -0.19 -29.16
C ASP A 224 -5.80 -1.08 -30.41
N PRO A 225 -5.97 -0.56 -31.65
CA PRO A 225 -5.91 -1.37 -32.86
C PRO A 225 -4.56 -2.07 -33.10
N ILE A 226 -3.48 -1.65 -32.42
CA ILE A 226 -2.15 -2.25 -32.53
C ILE A 226 -1.74 -3.11 -31.31
N TYR A 227 -2.67 -3.43 -30.40
CA TYR A 227 -2.34 -4.16 -29.17
C TYR A 227 -1.71 -5.54 -29.44
N LEU A 228 -2.18 -6.29 -30.45
CA LEU A 228 -1.61 -7.60 -30.82
C LEU A 228 -0.15 -7.48 -31.28
N ARG A 229 0.20 -6.43 -32.01
CA ARG A 229 1.58 -6.19 -32.45
C ARG A 229 2.49 -5.82 -31.28
N LYS A 230 1.97 -5.03 -30.33
CA LYS A 230 2.68 -4.73 -29.07
C LYS A 230 2.92 -6.01 -28.26
N LEU A 231 1.93 -6.90 -28.21
CA LEU A 231 2.04 -8.19 -27.54
C LEU A 231 3.07 -9.12 -28.20
N GLU A 232 3.05 -9.23 -29.52
CA GLU A 232 4.04 -9.98 -30.28
C GLU A 232 5.47 -9.49 -30.01
N ALA A 233 5.68 -8.17 -30.04
CA ALA A 233 6.97 -7.55 -29.76
C ALA A 233 7.43 -7.79 -28.33
N ALA A 234 6.52 -7.72 -27.35
CA ALA A 234 6.84 -7.96 -25.95
C ALA A 234 7.24 -9.41 -25.68
N ILE A 235 6.54 -10.38 -26.30
CA ILE A 235 6.86 -11.81 -26.21
C ILE A 235 8.25 -12.10 -26.81
N ARG A 236 8.54 -11.50 -27.97
CA ARG A 236 9.83 -11.69 -28.66
C ARG A 236 11.01 -11.11 -27.86
N ASN A 237 10.80 -9.97 -27.21
CA ASN A 237 11.86 -9.23 -26.51
C ASN A 237 11.95 -9.57 -25.01
N GLY A 238 11.03 -10.37 -24.48
CA GLY A 238 10.97 -10.69 -23.05
C GLY A 238 10.58 -9.52 -22.15
N THR A 239 9.93 -8.49 -22.69
CA THR A 239 9.50 -7.32 -21.90
C THR A 239 8.19 -7.60 -21.16
N ALA A 240 7.96 -6.88 -20.06
CA ALA A 240 6.68 -6.96 -19.37
C ALA A 240 5.57 -6.29 -20.20
N LEU A 241 4.35 -6.82 -20.17
CA LEU A 241 3.18 -6.17 -20.81
C LEU A 241 1.96 -6.16 -19.88
N LEU A 242 1.30 -5.02 -19.81
CA LEU A 242 0.08 -4.77 -19.04
C LEU A 242 -1.09 -4.43 -19.98
N ILE A 243 -2.18 -5.20 -19.88
CA ILE A 243 -3.46 -4.86 -20.52
C ILE A 243 -4.40 -4.24 -19.49
N GLU A 244 -4.91 -3.06 -19.80
CA GLU A 244 -5.80 -2.29 -18.93
C GLU A 244 -7.26 -2.35 -19.33
N ASN A 245 -8.14 -2.12 -18.35
CA ASN A 245 -9.59 -2.02 -18.51
C ASN A 245 -10.20 -3.23 -19.22
N VAL A 246 -9.73 -4.43 -18.88
CA VAL A 246 -10.31 -5.65 -19.43
C VAL A 246 -11.70 -5.90 -18.84
N GLU A 247 -12.66 -6.15 -19.72
CA GLU A 247 -14.04 -6.46 -19.33
C GLU A 247 -14.22 -7.96 -19.01
N GLU A 248 -15.45 -8.46 -18.98
CA GLU A 248 -15.76 -9.86 -18.65
C GLU A 248 -15.35 -10.81 -19.79
N VAL A 249 -15.27 -10.28 -21.01
CA VAL A 249 -14.91 -11.02 -22.23
C VAL A 249 -13.45 -10.75 -22.58
N LEU A 250 -12.66 -11.82 -22.62
CA LEU A 250 -11.29 -11.80 -23.11
C LEU A 250 -11.24 -12.04 -24.62
N ASP A 251 -10.32 -11.38 -25.30
CA ASP A 251 -10.10 -11.62 -26.73
C ASP A 251 -9.58 -13.06 -26.96
N PRO A 252 -10.24 -13.88 -27.80
CA PRO A 252 -9.75 -15.23 -28.10
C PRO A 252 -8.32 -15.28 -28.67
N ALA A 253 -7.85 -14.21 -29.32
CA ALA A 253 -6.51 -14.15 -29.90
C ALA A 253 -5.38 -14.25 -28.86
N ILE A 254 -5.64 -13.88 -27.59
CA ILE A 254 -4.65 -13.96 -26.51
C ILE A 254 -4.68 -15.31 -25.76
N GLU A 255 -5.62 -16.21 -26.07
CA GLU A 255 -5.74 -17.51 -25.42
C GLU A 255 -4.46 -18.36 -25.40
N PRO A 256 -3.66 -18.44 -26.49
CA PRO A 256 -2.40 -19.17 -26.48
C PRO A 256 -1.38 -18.62 -25.47
N VAL A 257 -1.42 -17.30 -25.21
CA VAL A 257 -0.58 -16.62 -24.22
C VAL A 257 -1.06 -16.96 -22.81
N LEU A 258 -2.38 -16.92 -22.59
CA LEU A 258 -3.00 -17.21 -21.30
C LEU A 258 -2.70 -18.65 -20.82
N THR A 259 -2.82 -19.61 -21.74
CA THR A 259 -2.57 -21.02 -21.48
C THR A 259 -1.09 -21.42 -21.50
N LYS A 260 -0.19 -20.47 -21.84
CA LYS A 260 1.25 -20.72 -22.04
C LYS A 260 1.49 -21.89 -23.01
N ALA A 261 0.80 -21.89 -24.16
CA ALA A 261 0.89 -22.94 -25.19
C ALA A 261 2.21 -22.88 -25.97
N ILE A 262 3.32 -22.98 -25.25
CA ILE A 262 4.68 -22.89 -25.77
C ILE A 262 5.10 -24.25 -26.33
N PHE A 263 5.60 -24.27 -27.57
CA PHE A 263 6.13 -25.47 -28.21
C PHE A 263 7.58 -25.24 -28.66
N LYS A 264 8.37 -26.31 -28.73
CA LYS A 264 9.76 -26.24 -29.21
C LYS A 264 9.83 -26.66 -30.67
N ARG A 265 10.45 -25.84 -31.52
CA ARG A 265 10.74 -26.16 -32.92
C ARG A 265 12.16 -25.69 -33.25
N GLY A 266 13.00 -26.60 -33.76
CA GLY A 266 14.38 -26.27 -34.12
C GLY A 266 15.24 -25.76 -32.96
N GLY A 267 14.96 -26.19 -31.72
CA GLY A 267 15.69 -25.76 -30.52
C GLY A 267 15.21 -24.44 -29.90
N GLN A 268 14.38 -23.67 -30.60
CA GLN A 268 13.76 -22.44 -30.08
C GLN A 268 12.38 -22.72 -29.47
N LYS A 269 12.05 -22.02 -28.39
CA LYS A 269 10.69 -21.97 -27.83
C LYS A 269 9.87 -20.98 -28.67
N LEU A 270 8.73 -21.42 -29.16
CA LEU A 270 7.80 -20.63 -29.96
C LEU A 270 6.41 -20.65 -29.32
N LEU A 271 5.65 -19.58 -29.52
CA LEU A 271 4.25 -19.45 -29.14
C LEU A 271 3.46 -19.00 -30.36
N ARG A 272 2.34 -19.67 -30.65
CA ARG A 272 1.48 -19.31 -31.78
C ARG A 272 0.51 -18.22 -31.37
N LEU A 273 0.63 -17.04 -31.95
CA LEU A 273 -0.28 -15.91 -31.73
C LEU A 273 -1.07 -15.67 -33.02
N GLY A 274 -2.37 -15.99 -33.01
CA GLY A 274 -3.19 -15.98 -34.22
C GLY A 274 -2.67 -16.97 -35.26
N THR A 275 -2.09 -16.46 -36.35
CA THR A 275 -1.52 -17.28 -37.44
C THR A 275 0.01 -17.33 -37.43
N GLU A 276 0.68 -16.51 -36.62
CA GLU A 276 2.14 -16.39 -36.62
C GLU A 276 2.79 -17.16 -35.45
N ASP A 277 3.97 -17.72 -35.73
CA ASP A 277 4.81 -18.39 -34.73
C ASP A 277 5.84 -17.38 -34.19
N VAL A 278 5.67 -16.96 -32.95
CA VAL A 278 6.50 -15.93 -32.30
C VAL A 278 7.55 -16.59 -31.41
N PRO A 279 8.84 -16.21 -31.51
CA PRO A 279 9.86 -16.63 -30.53
C PRO A 279 9.47 -16.22 -29.12
N TYR A 280 9.51 -17.17 -28.18
CA TYR A 280 9.14 -16.95 -26.79
C TYR A 280 10.39 -16.78 -25.91
N ASP A 281 10.50 -15.63 -25.26
CA ASP A 281 11.51 -15.37 -24.23
C ASP A 281 10.99 -15.71 -22.83
N ASP A 282 11.81 -16.37 -22.01
CA ASP A 282 11.42 -16.81 -20.67
C ASP A 282 11.27 -15.64 -19.67
N ASN A 283 11.82 -14.46 -19.96
CA ASN A 283 11.69 -13.26 -19.11
C ASN A 283 10.35 -12.53 -19.30
N PHE A 284 9.59 -12.87 -20.35
CA PHE A 284 8.30 -12.27 -20.65
C PHE A 284 7.36 -12.36 -19.44
N SER A 285 6.73 -11.23 -19.09
CA SER A 285 5.79 -11.13 -17.97
C SER A 285 4.50 -10.46 -18.45
N PHE A 286 3.34 -11.03 -18.11
CA PHE A 286 2.04 -10.56 -18.60
C PHE A 286 1.07 -10.28 -17.45
N TYR A 287 0.46 -9.09 -17.48
CA TYR A 287 -0.42 -8.58 -16.44
C TYR A 287 -1.74 -8.10 -17.03
N ILE A 288 -2.84 -8.35 -16.33
CA ILE A 288 -4.18 -7.92 -16.74
C ILE A 288 -4.83 -7.17 -15.59
N THR A 289 -5.43 -6.01 -15.85
CA THR A 289 -6.21 -5.24 -14.87
C THR A 289 -7.63 -4.97 -15.37
N THR A 290 -8.60 -5.00 -14.47
CA THR A 290 -9.98 -4.55 -14.72
C THR A 290 -10.39 -3.48 -13.72
N LYS A 291 -11.16 -2.48 -14.17
CA LYS A 291 -11.77 -1.46 -13.31
C LYS A 291 -13.14 -1.89 -12.75
N MET A 292 -13.68 -3.01 -13.19
CA MET A 292 -14.96 -3.50 -12.68
C MET A 292 -14.78 -4.02 -11.26
N ALA A 293 -15.59 -3.53 -10.33
CA ALA A 293 -15.47 -3.91 -8.91
C ALA A 293 -15.92 -5.35 -8.63
N ASN A 294 -16.90 -5.86 -9.38
CA ASN A 294 -17.43 -7.21 -9.21
C ASN A 294 -17.76 -7.86 -10.57
N PRO A 295 -16.74 -8.20 -11.37
CA PRO A 295 -16.91 -8.80 -12.68
C PRO A 295 -17.37 -10.27 -12.58
N HIS A 296 -18.26 -10.69 -13.47
CA HIS A 296 -18.70 -12.08 -13.58
C HIS A 296 -17.93 -12.83 -14.66
N TYR A 297 -16.82 -13.46 -14.26
CA TYR A 297 -16.02 -14.28 -15.18
C TYR A 297 -16.60 -15.67 -15.38
N LEU A 298 -16.63 -16.12 -16.64
CA LEU A 298 -16.95 -17.50 -16.97
C LEU A 298 -15.90 -18.46 -16.38
N PRO A 299 -16.27 -19.71 -16.00
CA PRO A 299 -15.33 -20.69 -15.46
C PRO A 299 -14.10 -20.93 -16.34
N GLU A 300 -14.25 -20.81 -17.65
CA GLU A 300 -13.17 -20.90 -18.63
C GLU A 300 -12.06 -19.85 -18.41
N VAL A 301 -12.42 -18.63 -18.00
CA VAL A 301 -11.45 -17.59 -17.66
C VAL A 301 -10.76 -17.94 -16.34
N CYS A 302 -11.52 -18.37 -15.32
CA CYS A 302 -11.03 -18.72 -13.99
C CYS A 302 -9.99 -19.86 -13.97
N ILE A 303 -10.03 -20.77 -14.97
CA ILE A 303 -9.02 -21.83 -15.10
C ILE A 303 -7.72 -21.32 -15.76
N LYS A 304 -7.83 -20.34 -16.67
CA LYS A 304 -6.71 -19.83 -17.48
C LYS A 304 -5.85 -18.82 -16.72
N VAL A 305 -6.47 -17.93 -15.95
CA VAL A 305 -5.79 -16.86 -15.19
C VAL A 305 -5.91 -17.05 -13.68
N THR A 306 -5.02 -16.42 -12.91
CA THR A 306 -5.20 -16.26 -11.46
C THR A 306 -5.94 -14.96 -11.22
N ILE A 307 -7.19 -15.04 -10.77
CA ILE A 307 -7.99 -13.86 -10.41
C ILE A 307 -7.54 -13.40 -9.03
N ILE A 308 -7.19 -12.12 -8.90
CA ILE A 308 -6.71 -11.51 -7.67
C ILE A 308 -7.56 -10.28 -7.37
N ASN A 309 -8.16 -10.25 -6.19
CA ASN A 309 -8.94 -9.12 -5.72
C ASN A 309 -8.03 -8.04 -5.13
N PHE A 310 -7.84 -6.96 -5.88
CA PHE A 310 -7.09 -5.77 -5.48
C PHE A 310 -7.99 -4.62 -5.00
N THR A 311 -9.26 -4.91 -4.69
CA THR A 311 -10.17 -3.90 -4.14
C THR A 311 -9.60 -3.35 -2.83
N VAL A 312 -9.45 -2.04 -2.76
CA VAL A 312 -8.90 -1.34 -1.59
C VAL A 312 -9.78 -1.60 -0.36
N THR A 313 -9.18 -1.89 0.78
CA THR A 313 -9.88 -2.08 2.07
C THR A 313 -9.88 -0.80 2.89
N LEU A 314 -10.73 -0.73 3.91
CA LEU A 314 -10.75 0.41 4.84
C LEU A 314 -9.38 0.65 5.47
N LEU A 315 -8.74 -0.40 5.99
CA LEU A 315 -7.42 -0.33 6.62
C LEU A 315 -6.32 0.03 5.61
N GLY A 316 -6.35 -0.56 4.41
CA GLY A 316 -5.37 -0.26 3.36
C GLY A 316 -5.44 1.20 2.89
N LEU A 317 -6.64 1.76 2.76
CA LEU A 317 -6.80 3.18 2.45
C LEU A 317 -6.41 4.07 3.62
N GLU A 318 -6.74 3.67 4.86
CA GLU A 318 -6.35 4.40 6.04
C GLU A 318 -4.83 4.55 6.11
N ASP A 319 -4.07 3.47 5.92
CA ASP A 319 -2.62 3.53 5.94
C ASP A 319 -2.03 4.44 4.86
N GLN A 320 -2.62 4.47 3.67
CA GLN A 320 -2.26 5.41 2.60
C GLN A 320 -2.54 6.85 3.00
N LEU A 321 -3.75 7.14 3.48
CA LEU A 321 -4.15 8.50 3.84
C LEU A 321 -3.39 9.03 5.06
N VAL A 322 -3.01 8.17 6.01
CA VAL A 322 -2.14 8.56 7.12
C VAL A 322 -0.78 9.05 6.61
N ALA A 323 -0.21 8.37 5.62
CA ALA A 323 1.06 8.81 5.03
C ALA A 323 0.94 10.21 4.40
N GLU A 324 -0.19 10.51 3.75
CA GLU A 324 -0.49 11.84 3.21
C GLU A 324 -0.66 12.90 4.30
N VAL A 325 -1.33 12.57 5.41
CA VAL A 325 -1.47 13.48 6.56
C VAL A 325 -0.10 13.82 7.15
N ILE A 326 0.77 12.82 7.34
CA ILE A 326 2.12 13.04 7.88
C ILE A 326 2.97 13.85 6.91
N ALA A 327 2.91 13.55 5.62
CA ALA A 327 3.64 14.30 4.60
C ALA A 327 3.27 15.80 4.61
N ASN A 328 2.03 16.14 4.95
CA ASN A 328 1.58 17.53 5.05
C ASN A 328 1.86 18.17 6.42
N GLU A 329 1.51 17.51 7.53
CA GLU A 329 1.62 18.09 8.87
C GLU A 329 3.04 18.03 9.44
N ARG A 330 3.80 16.98 9.13
CA ARG A 330 5.16 16.71 9.62
C ARG A 330 6.07 16.21 8.49
N PRO A 331 6.37 17.06 7.49
CA PRO A 331 7.23 16.68 6.37
C PRO A 331 8.63 16.24 6.82
N ASP A 332 9.12 16.81 7.93
CA ASP A 332 10.37 16.43 8.59
C ASP A 332 10.42 14.95 8.98
N LEU A 333 9.32 14.43 9.55
CA LEU A 333 9.21 13.03 9.94
C LEU A 333 8.98 12.11 8.74
N ALA A 334 8.25 12.57 7.72
CA ALA A 334 8.04 11.82 6.49
C ALA A 334 9.35 11.58 5.73
N GLU A 335 10.17 12.63 5.57
CA GLU A 335 11.49 12.55 4.91
C GLU A 335 12.43 11.66 5.72
N LYS A 336 12.54 11.88 7.04
CA LYS A 336 13.35 11.05 7.93
C LYS A 336 12.93 9.58 7.89
N ARG A 337 11.64 9.26 7.82
CA ARG A 337 11.15 7.89 7.66
C ARG A 337 11.63 7.29 6.33
N ALA A 338 11.47 8.03 5.23
CA ALA A 338 11.89 7.56 3.91
C ALA A 338 13.40 7.29 3.87
N GLU A 339 14.21 8.19 4.43
CA GLU A 339 15.66 8.02 4.58
C GLU A 339 16.01 6.78 5.41
N LEU A 340 15.39 6.61 6.59
CA LEU A 340 15.61 5.46 7.45
C LEU A 340 15.22 4.15 6.75
N VAL A 341 14.13 4.12 5.98
CA VAL A 341 13.72 2.91 5.23
C VAL A 341 14.77 2.52 4.20
N VAL A 342 15.29 3.49 3.44
CA VAL A 342 16.35 3.26 2.46
C VAL A 342 17.64 2.84 3.16
N GLN A 343 17.99 3.48 4.27
CA GLN A 343 19.19 3.15 5.04
C GLN A 343 19.14 1.73 5.61
N ILE A 344 18.04 1.32 6.26
CA ILE A 344 17.92 -0.05 6.79
C ILE A 344 17.97 -1.08 5.65
N ALA A 345 17.37 -0.80 4.49
CA ALA A 345 17.45 -1.69 3.34
C ALA A 345 18.89 -1.84 2.81
N ALA A 346 19.63 -0.73 2.71
CA ALA A 346 21.03 -0.73 2.32
C ALA A 346 21.91 -1.45 3.35
N ASP A 347 21.75 -1.15 4.64
CA ASP A 347 22.49 -1.75 5.74
C ASP A 347 22.27 -3.27 5.81
N LYS A 348 21.02 -3.74 5.66
CA LYS A 348 20.69 -5.18 5.60
C LYS A 348 21.34 -5.86 4.39
N LYS A 349 21.29 -5.23 3.21
CA LYS A 349 21.97 -5.76 2.03
C LYS A 349 23.48 -5.84 2.22
N THR A 350 24.10 -4.80 2.79
CA THR A 350 25.54 -4.84 3.08
C THR A 350 25.88 -5.90 4.11
N GLN A 351 25.00 -6.18 5.07
CA GLN A 351 25.18 -7.27 6.02
C GLN A 351 25.20 -8.63 5.30
N ASP A 352 24.24 -8.89 4.42
CA ASP A 352 24.18 -10.12 3.63
C ASP A 352 25.40 -10.27 2.68
N ASP A 353 25.81 -9.17 2.04
CA ASP A 353 26.99 -9.15 1.16
C ASP A 353 28.28 -9.43 1.94
N LEU A 354 28.42 -8.88 3.16
CA LEU A 354 29.55 -9.15 4.06
C LEU A 354 29.56 -10.60 4.52
N GLU A 355 28.41 -11.19 4.82
CA GLU A 355 28.27 -12.61 5.19
C GLU A 355 28.72 -13.53 4.05
N GLN A 356 28.25 -13.26 2.83
CA GLN A 356 28.66 -14.02 1.66
C GLN A 356 30.16 -13.86 1.36
N LEU A 357 30.71 -12.66 1.57
CA LEU A 357 32.13 -12.40 1.41
C LEU A 357 32.96 -13.21 2.42
N ILE A 358 32.58 -13.22 3.71
CA ILE A 358 33.27 -14.00 4.75
C ILE A 358 33.24 -15.50 4.39
N LEU A 359 32.07 -16.03 4.03
CA LEU A 359 31.92 -17.44 3.63
C LEU A 359 32.79 -17.78 2.42
N ARG A 360 32.83 -16.89 1.43
CA ARG A 360 33.64 -17.06 0.22
C ARG A 360 35.14 -17.05 0.53
N LEU A 361 35.60 -16.09 1.33
CA LEU A 361 36.99 -15.99 1.75
C LEU A 361 37.44 -17.22 2.52
N LEU A 362 36.60 -17.75 3.42
CA LEU A 362 36.87 -18.99 4.14
C LEU A 362 36.87 -20.23 3.22
N ALA A 363 36.00 -20.27 2.22
CA ALA A 363 35.94 -21.38 1.26
C ALA A 363 37.11 -21.38 0.27
N GLU A 364 37.62 -20.21 -0.12
CA GLU A 364 38.75 -20.04 -1.05
C GLU A 364 40.11 -20.11 -0.34
N ALA A 365 40.15 -20.06 1.00
CA ALA A 365 41.38 -20.15 1.78
C ALA A 365 42.00 -21.57 1.71
N GLU A 366 42.95 -21.76 0.80
CA GLU A 366 43.77 -22.98 0.71
C GLU A 366 45.12 -22.81 1.44
N GLY A 367 45.40 -23.65 2.45
CA GLY A 367 46.68 -23.67 3.17
C GLY A 367 46.61 -23.16 4.63
N ASP A 368 47.69 -22.52 5.10
CA ASP A 368 47.79 -21.99 6.47
C ASP A 368 47.11 -20.61 6.55
N VAL A 369 45.84 -20.59 6.97
CA VAL A 369 44.98 -19.40 7.10
C VAL A 369 45.60 -18.30 7.98
N LEU A 370 46.53 -18.67 8.88
CA LEU A 370 47.23 -17.72 9.76
C LEU A 370 48.32 -16.93 9.03
N LYS A 371 48.71 -17.33 7.81
CA LYS A 371 49.73 -16.64 7.00
C LYS A 371 49.17 -15.70 5.95
N ASP A 372 47.86 -15.74 5.71
CA ASP A 372 47.22 -14.82 4.77
C ASP A 372 46.88 -13.51 5.49
N ASP A 373 47.75 -12.52 5.31
CA ASP A 373 47.57 -11.18 5.89
C ASP A 373 46.34 -10.47 5.31
N SER A 374 46.05 -10.70 4.03
CA SER A 374 44.93 -10.07 3.34
C SER A 374 43.58 -10.58 3.84
N LEU A 375 43.49 -11.89 4.10
CA LEU A 375 42.29 -12.52 4.63
C LEU A 375 41.99 -12.06 6.05
N ASN A 376 43.00 -12.02 6.92
CA ASN A 376 42.84 -11.60 8.32
C ASN A 376 42.43 -10.13 8.44
N ASP A 377 43.05 -9.23 7.68
CA ASP A 377 42.70 -7.82 7.71
C ASP A 377 41.29 -7.58 7.14
N THR A 378 40.90 -8.31 6.09
CA THR A 378 39.55 -8.22 5.51
C THR A 378 38.48 -8.77 6.46
N LEU A 379 38.78 -9.84 7.22
CA LEU A 379 37.87 -10.40 8.23
C LEU A 379 37.70 -9.47 9.43
N ASP A 380 38.79 -8.89 9.94
CA ASP A 380 38.76 -7.91 11.03
C ASP A 380 37.96 -6.67 10.61
N GLN A 381 38.14 -6.19 9.38
CA GLN A 381 37.40 -5.04 8.86
C GLN A 381 35.91 -5.37 8.65
N SER A 382 35.59 -6.52 8.06
CA SER A 382 34.20 -6.96 7.82
C SER A 382 33.42 -7.14 9.12
N ASN A 383 34.06 -7.70 10.16
CA ASN A 383 33.43 -7.84 11.48
C ASN A 383 33.14 -6.50 12.14
N LYS A 384 34.08 -5.55 12.10
CA LYS A 384 33.86 -4.19 12.62
C LYS A 384 32.70 -3.51 11.91
N THR A 385 32.70 -3.54 10.58
CA THR A 385 31.61 -2.98 9.78
C THR A 385 30.27 -3.68 10.08
N GLY A 386 30.26 -5.00 10.26
CA GLY A 386 29.06 -5.74 10.66
C GLY A 386 28.51 -5.33 12.05
N THR A 387 29.38 -5.10 13.03
CA THR A 387 28.96 -4.59 14.35
C THR A 387 28.42 -3.17 14.27
N GLU A 388 29.05 -2.30 13.50
CA GLU A 388 28.59 -0.92 13.29
C GLU A 388 27.23 -0.88 12.55
N ILE A 389 27.04 -1.74 11.55
CA ILE A 389 25.75 -1.90 10.86
C ILE A 389 24.67 -2.32 11.86
N LYS A 390 24.95 -3.30 12.72
CA LYS A 390 23.98 -3.79 13.71
C LYS A 390 23.55 -2.72 14.70
N GLU A 391 24.50 -1.93 15.21
CA GLU A 391 24.19 -0.80 16.10
C GLU A 391 23.37 0.28 15.37
N ARG A 392 23.74 0.63 14.13
CA ARG A 392 22.98 1.60 13.32
C ARG A 392 21.56 1.12 13.03
N MET A 393 21.37 -0.17 12.73
CA MET A 393 20.04 -0.76 12.52
C MET A 393 19.19 -0.68 13.79
N GLN A 394 19.74 -0.98 14.98
CA GLN A 394 18.99 -0.86 16.23
C GLN A 394 18.53 0.57 16.52
N VAL A 395 19.39 1.56 16.27
CA VAL A 395 19.02 2.98 16.41
C VAL A 395 17.93 3.36 15.40
N ALA A 396 18.04 2.88 14.16
CA ALA A 396 17.04 3.13 13.12
C ALA A 396 15.68 2.49 13.46
N ASP A 397 15.65 1.28 14.03
CA ASP A 397 14.42 0.61 14.47
C ASP A 397 13.73 1.36 15.61
N ILE A 398 14.48 1.87 16.60
CA ILE A 398 13.93 2.71 17.68
C ILE A 398 13.35 4.00 17.10
N ALA A 399 14.09 4.67 16.20
CA ALA A 399 13.61 5.87 15.55
C ALA A 399 12.35 5.62 14.69
N MET A 400 12.25 4.47 14.02
CA MET A 400 11.04 4.07 13.29
C MET A 400 9.86 3.88 14.23
N ALA A 401 10.05 3.22 15.37
CA ALA A 401 9.00 3.04 16.38
C ALA A 401 8.50 4.38 16.96
N GLU A 402 9.39 5.34 17.17
CA GLU A 402 9.01 6.70 17.59
C GLU A 402 8.20 7.42 16.50
N ILE A 403 8.60 7.31 15.23
CA ILE A 403 7.86 7.87 14.09
C ILE A 403 6.49 7.20 13.97
N ASP A 404 6.41 5.88 14.14
CA ASP A 404 5.16 5.13 14.11
C ASP A 404 4.22 5.57 15.25
N SER A 405 4.75 5.88 16.44
CA SER A 405 3.94 6.44 17.54
C SER A 405 3.27 7.77 17.15
N VAL A 406 4.01 8.68 16.51
CA VAL A 406 3.45 9.95 16.01
C VAL A 406 2.47 9.72 14.86
N ARG A 407 2.72 8.71 14.03
CA ARG A 407 1.80 8.30 12.96
C ARG A 407 0.45 7.85 13.50
N GLU A 408 0.45 7.11 14.62
CA GLU A 408 -0.78 6.67 15.28
C GLU A 408 -1.60 7.82 15.88
N THR A 409 -0.97 8.92 16.33
CA THR A 409 -1.74 10.08 16.86
C THR A 409 -2.53 10.80 15.78
N LEU A 410 -2.04 10.84 14.54
CA LEU A 410 -2.70 11.47 13.39
C LEU A 410 -3.66 10.52 12.65
N ARG A 411 -3.63 9.22 12.97
CA ARG A 411 -4.48 8.18 12.37
C ARG A 411 -5.97 8.51 12.34
N PRO A 412 -6.60 9.11 13.38
CA PRO A 412 -8.03 9.42 13.36
C PRO A 412 -8.49 10.29 12.18
N VAL A 413 -7.63 11.18 11.66
CA VAL A 413 -7.94 12.00 10.47
C VAL A 413 -8.08 11.12 9.22
N ALA A 414 -7.16 10.18 9.04
CA ALA A 414 -7.18 9.24 7.94
C ALA A 414 -8.28 8.19 8.07
N THR A 415 -8.58 7.72 9.29
CA THR A 415 -9.72 6.83 9.55
C THR A 415 -11.02 7.51 9.14
N ARG A 416 -11.19 8.79 9.51
CA ARG A 416 -12.35 9.59 9.09
C ARG A 416 -12.45 9.69 7.57
N ALA A 417 -11.36 10.06 6.90
CA ALA A 417 -11.32 10.21 5.46
C ALA A 417 -11.62 8.88 4.74
N SER A 418 -11.09 7.77 5.25
CA SER A 418 -11.36 6.43 4.72
C SER A 418 -12.85 6.08 4.82
N ILE A 419 -13.47 6.30 5.99
CA ILE A 419 -14.92 6.09 6.17
C ILE A 419 -15.72 6.89 5.14
N LEU A 420 -15.39 8.18 4.95
CA LEU A 420 -16.07 9.04 3.99
C LEU A 420 -15.93 8.52 2.56
N TYR A 421 -14.73 8.09 2.15
CA TYR A 421 -14.51 7.54 0.82
C TYR A 421 -15.36 6.30 0.55
N PHE A 422 -15.41 5.34 1.49
CA PHE A 422 -16.21 4.12 1.29
C PHE A 422 -17.72 4.42 1.26
N VAL A 423 -18.20 5.40 2.03
CA VAL A 423 -19.59 5.86 1.90
C VAL A 423 -19.84 6.41 0.50
N ILE A 424 -18.93 7.23 -0.04
CA ILE A 424 -19.04 7.81 -1.39
C ILE A 424 -18.98 6.73 -2.47
N ALA A 425 -18.06 5.78 -2.36
CA ALA A 425 -17.92 4.68 -3.29
C ALA A 425 -19.20 3.80 -3.32
N ASP A 426 -19.85 3.62 -2.17
CA ASP A 426 -21.11 2.89 -2.06
C ASP A 426 -22.30 3.62 -2.69
N LEU A 427 -22.22 4.94 -2.95
CA LEU A 427 -23.30 5.68 -3.61
C LEU A 427 -23.57 5.19 -5.04
N ALA A 428 -22.56 4.61 -5.71
CA ALA A 428 -22.73 4.01 -7.03
C ALA A 428 -23.74 2.84 -7.04
N LYS A 429 -24.05 2.26 -5.87
CA LYS A 429 -25.10 1.23 -5.70
C LYS A 429 -26.51 1.82 -5.72
N ILE A 430 -26.64 3.13 -5.46
CA ILE A 430 -27.92 3.85 -5.45
C ILE A 430 -28.22 4.35 -6.86
N ASP A 431 -27.28 5.05 -7.48
CA ASP A 431 -27.39 5.56 -8.85
C ASP A 431 -26.07 5.36 -9.60
N PRO A 432 -26.08 4.83 -10.84
CA PRO A 432 -24.86 4.59 -11.62
C PRO A 432 -24.05 5.85 -11.91
N MET A 433 -24.65 7.05 -11.84
CA MET A 433 -23.96 8.33 -12.03
C MET A 433 -23.10 8.75 -10.82
N TYR A 434 -23.30 8.14 -9.66
CA TYR A 434 -22.58 8.47 -8.40
C TYR A 434 -21.23 7.77 -8.30
N GLN A 435 -20.42 7.88 -9.35
CA GLN A 435 -19.10 7.27 -9.46
C GLN A 435 -18.02 8.33 -9.22
N TYR A 436 -17.13 8.10 -8.27
CA TYR A 436 -16.00 8.97 -7.95
C TYR A 436 -14.73 8.13 -7.90
N SER A 437 -13.63 8.63 -8.47
CA SER A 437 -12.34 7.94 -8.34
C SER A 437 -11.71 8.16 -6.97
N LEU A 438 -10.90 7.20 -6.53
CA LEU A 438 -10.05 7.37 -5.36
C LEU A 438 -9.07 8.53 -5.54
N GLU A 439 -8.52 8.69 -6.74
CA GLU A 439 -7.58 9.76 -7.06
C GLU A 439 -8.21 11.14 -6.85
N TYR A 440 -9.42 11.36 -7.38
CA TYR A 440 -10.18 12.58 -7.15
C TYR A 440 -10.36 12.86 -5.64
N PHE A 441 -10.74 11.84 -4.86
CA PHE A 441 -10.91 11.96 -3.42
C PHE A 441 -9.61 12.32 -2.69
N VAL A 442 -8.50 11.66 -3.04
CA VAL A 442 -7.17 11.93 -2.44
C VAL A 442 -6.70 13.35 -2.78
N THR A 443 -6.91 13.82 -4.01
CA THR A 443 -6.58 15.20 -4.40
C THR A 443 -7.38 16.22 -3.59
N LEU A 444 -8.69 15.99 -3.39
CA LEU A 444 -9.52 16.83 -2.54
C LEU A 444 -9.04 16.81 -1.07
N PHE A 445 -8.65 15.65 -0.57
CA PHE A 445 -8.12 15.50 0.79
C PHE A 445 -6.82 16.29 0.97
N GLN A 446 -5.85 16.12 0.08
CA GLN A 446 -4.58 16.85 0.10
C GLN A 446 -4.79 18.38 -0.01
N LYS A 447 -5.73 18.83 -0.85
CA LYS A 447 -6.09 20.26 -0.97
C LYS A 447 -6.61 20.78 0.37
N ARG A 448 -7.52 20.07 1.02
CA ARG A 448 -8.09 20.50 2.32
C ARG A 448 -7.10 20.41 3.47
N LEU A 449 -6.18 19.46 3.49
CA LEU A 449 -5.12 19.40 4.50
C LEU A 449 -4.27 20.68 4.51
N ARG A 450 -3.98 21.25 3.33
CA ARG A 450 -3.25 22.52 3.18
C ARG A 450 -4.09 23.75 3.53
N ASP A 451 -5.36 23.77 3.12
CA ASP A 451 -6.22 24.94 3.25
C ASP A 451 -6.88 25.10 4.63
N ALA A 452 -6.95 24.03 5.43
CA ALA A 452 -7.60 24.04 6.73
C ALA A 452 -6.82 24.84 7.78
N GLU A 453 -7.53 25.44 8.74
CA GLU A 453 -6.97 26.33 9.78
C GLU A 453 -5.90 25.66 10.64
N ALA A 454 -4.68 26.20 10.61
CA ALA A 454 -3.55 25.69 11.39
C ALA A 454 -3.76 25.89 12.91
N SER A 455 -3.29 24.94 13.70
CA SER A 455 -3.33 24.98 15.17
C SER A 455 -2.03 24.41 15.73
N GLU A 456 -1.49 25.03 16.79
CA GLU A 456 -0.29 24.55 17.50
C GLU A 456 -0.58 23.33 18.39
N ASP A 457 -1.83 23.19 18.87
CA ASP A 457 -2.29 22.00 19.57
C ASP A 457 -2.70 20.91 18.58
N VAL A 458 -2.06 19.75 18.69
CA VAL A 458 -2.26 18.58 17.82
C VAL A 458 -3.68 18.03 17.96
N GLU A 459 -4.23 17.97 19.18
CA GLU A 459 -5.57 17.43 19.40
C GLU A 459 -6.64 18.36 18.79
N ALA A 460 -6.51 19.67 19.01
CA ALA A 460 -7.36 20.65 18.36
C ALA A 460 -7.22 20.63 16.83
N ARG A 461 -5.99 20.51 16.30
CA ARG A 461 -5.72 20.41 14.85
C ARG A 461 -6.42 19.20 14.24
N ILE A 462 -6.33 18.03 14.87
CA ILE A 462 -7.01 16.80 14.41
C ILE A 462 -8.52 17.03 14.30
N MET A 463 -9.14 17.65 15.30
CA MET A 463 -10.59 17.91 15.29
C MET A 463 -10.99 18.95 14.23
N ILE A 464 -10.17 19.98 14.00
CA ILE A 464 -10.38 20.95 12.91
C ILE A 464 -10.35 20.23 11.55
N LEU A 465 -9.32 19.42 11.30
CA LEU A 465 -9.16 18.66 10.05
C LEU A 465 -10.34 17.72 9.80
N ILE A 466 -10.74 16.95 10.82
CA ILE A 466 -11.89 16.03 10.75
C ILE A 466 -13.18 16.77 10.38
N ASN A 467 -13.47 17.88 11.06
CA ASN A 467 -14.72 18.62 10.87
C ASN A 467 -14.75 19.37 9.54
N ASP A 468 -13.65 20.05 9.20
CA ASP A 468 -13.52 20.79 7.94
C ASP A 468 -13.62 19.85 6.73
N PHE A 469 -12.86 18.75 6.74
CA PHE A 469 -12.88 17.81 5.62
C PHE A 469 -14.24 17.11 5.48
N THR A 470 -14.87 16.72 6.60
CA THR A 470 -16.23 16.13 6.57
C THR A 470 -17.23 17.10 5.94
N LYS A 471 -17.18 18.38 6.34
CA LYS A 471 -18.05 19.43 5.79
C LYS A 471 -17.79 19.66 4.30
N PHE A 472 -16.52 19.79 3.92
CA PHE A 472 -16.13 20.06 2.54
C PHE A 472 -16.58 18.93 1.61
N ILE A 473 -16.30 17.68 1.96
CA ILE A 473 -16.71 16.52 1.18
C ILE A 473 -18.23 16.40 1.11
N TYR A 474 -18.94 16.62 2.21
CA TYR A 474 -20.41 16.61 2.19
C TYR A 474 -20.97 17.61 1.19
N LEU A 475 -20.51 18.87 1.23
CA LEU A 475 -20.95 19.92 0.32
C LEU A 475 -20.58 19.61 -1.13
N ASN A 476 -19.36 19.16 -1.38
CA ASN A 476 -18.87 18.85 -2.72
C ASN A 476 -19.67 17.71 -3.37
N ILE A 477 -19.88 16.60 -2.64
CA ILE A 477 -20.63 15.44 -3.16
C ILE A 477 -22.11 15.77 -3.32
N CYS A 478 -22.72 16.51 -2.38
CA CYS A 478 -24.14 16.91 -2.47
C CYS A 478 -24.48 17.73 -3.72
N ARG A 479 -23.50 18.40 -4.37
CA ARG A 479 -23.71 19.10 -5.66
C ARG A 479 -24.15 18.15 -6.77
N GLY A 480 -23.69 16.90 -6.73
CA GLY A 480 -23.98 15.88 -7.73
C GLY A 480 -25.08 14.90 -7.33
N LEU A 481 -25.67 15.04 -6.13
CA LEU A 481 -26.72 14.15 -5.63
C LEU A 481 -28.11 14.74 -5.87
N PHE A 482 -29.05 13.88 -6.24
CA PHE A 482 -30.47 14.19 -6.19
C PHE A 482 -30.94 14.46 -4.76
N GLU A 483 -31.98 15.28 -4.64
CA GLU A 483 -32.50 15.75 -3.35
C GLU A 483 -33.00 14.58 -2.47
N ASP A 484 -33.50 13.51 -3.09
CA ASP A 484 -33.92 12.27 -2.42
C ASP A 484 -32.76 11.55 -1.71
N HIS A 485 -31.54 11.68 -2.24
CA HIS A 485 -30.38 10.92 -1.80
C HIS A 485 -29.50 11.70 -0.79
N LYS A 486 -29.63 13.02 -0.68
CA LYS A 486 -28.81 13.85 0.23
C LYS A 486 -28.98 13.48 1.71
N MET A 487 -30.22 13.30 2.17
CA MET A 487 -30.48 12.92 3.56
C MET A 487 -29.99 11.50 3.88
N LEU A 488 -30.13 10.58 2.91
CA LEU A 488 -29.59 9.23 3.02
C LEU A 488 -28.06 9.27 3.12
N PHE A 489 -27.40 10.08 2.30
CA PHE A 489 -25.95 10.27 2.36
C PHE A 489 -25.49 10.80 3.72
N SER A 490 -26.14 11.84 4.25
CA SER A 490 -25.85 12.35 5.61
C SER A 490 -26.00 11.26 6.67
N PHE A 491 -27.07 10.47 6.60
CA PHE A 491 -27.30 9.37 7.54
C PHE A 491 -26.26 8.26 7.40
N LEU A 492 -25.85 7.90 6.18
CA LEU A 492 -24.80 6.90 5.94
C LEU A 492 -23.45 7.38 6.48
N ILE A 493 -23.08 8.65 6.29
CA ILE A 493 -21.88 9.23 6.90
C ILE A 493 -21.95 9.07 8.42
N THR A 494 -23.02 9.56 9.06
CA THR A 494 -23.19 9.47 10.51
C THR A 494 -23.15 8.02 11.00
N ALA A 495 -23.86 7.12 10.33
CA ALA A 495 -23.92 5.71 10.71
C ALA A 495 -22.56 5.03 10.59
N GLN A 496 -21.81 5.23 9.50
CA GLN A 496 -20.50 4.58 9.34
C GLN A 496 -19.45 5.13 10.30
N ILE A 497 -19.51 6.42 10.65
CA ILE A 497 -18.70 7.00 11.71
C ILE A 497 -18.97 6.28 13.03
N LEU A 498 -20.24 6.16 13.42
CA LEU A 498 -20.64 5.52 14.67
C LEU A 498 -20.38 4.00 14.69
N ARG A 499 -20.39 3.34 13.53
CA ARG A 499 -20.11 1.90 13.42
C ARG A 499 -18.63 1.56 13.50
N ASN A 500 -17.75 2.53 13.24
CA ASN A 500 -16.33 2.33 13.46
C ASN A 500 -16.04 2.52 14.96
N THR A 501 -15.83 1.40 15.67
CA THR A 501 -15.64 1.38 17.13
C THR A 501 -14.49 2.27 17.57
N VAL A 502 -13.31 2.10 16.96
CA VAL A 502 -12.09 2.85 17.30
C VAL A 502 -12.29 4.35 17.11
N HIS A 503 -12.86 4.75 15.98
CA HIS A 503 -13.09 6.16 15.68
C HIS A 503 -14.20 6.79 16.55
N SER A 504 -15.23 6.01 16.90
CA SER A 504 -16.30 6.47 17.80
C SER A 504 -15.78 6.71 19.21
N GLU A 505 -14.97 5.79 19.73
CA GLU A 505 -14.33 5.91 21.04
C GLU A 505 -13.39 7.12 21.09
N PHE A 506 -12.60 7.36 20.04
CA PHE A 506 -11.78 8.56 19.90
C PHE A 506 -12.61 9.86 20.01
N LEU A 507 -13.81 9.88 19.42
CA LEU A 507 -14.73 11.03 19.49
C LEU A 507 -15.49 11.12 20.82
N GLY A 508 -15.26 10.21 21.76
CA GLY A 508 -16.02 10.13 23.02
C GLY A 508 -17.48 9.71 22.84
N LYS A 509 -17.79 9.00 21.75
CA LYS A 509 -19.16 8.59 21.38
C LYS A 509 -19.36 7.09 21.62
N THR A 510 -20.60 6.71 21.93
CA THR A 510 -20.97 5.29 22.04
C THR A 510 -21.07 4.69 20.63
N PRO A 511 -20.30 3.63 20.31
CA PRO A 511 -20.35 3.01 18.99
C PRO A 511 -21.66 2.27 18.76
N VAL A 512 -22.13 2.27 17.51
CA VAL A 512 -23.26 1.47 17.06
C VAL A 512 -22.78 0.05 16.79
N THR A 513 -23.36 -0.92 17.48
CA THR A 513 -22.93 -2.31 17.35
C THR A 513 -23.42 -2.95 16.05
N ALA A 514 -22.75 -4.01 15.62
CA ALA A 514 -23.16 -4.78 14.45
C ALA A 514 -24.58 -5.33 14.58
N THR A 515 -25.02 -5.65 15.81
CA THR A 515 -26.36 -6.15 16.10
C THR A 515 -27.42 -5.05 16.08
N GLU A 516 -27.15 -3.87 16.64
CA GLU A 516 -28.02 -2.70 16.51
C GLU A 516 -28.21 -2.30 15.04
N TRP A 517 -27.12 -2.32 14.26
CA TRP A 517 -27.18 -2.05 12.82
C TRP A 517 -27.96 -3.13 12.05
N LEU A 518 -27.75 -4.41 12.35
CA LEU A 518 -28.50 -5.50 11.75
C LEU A 518 -29.99 -5.41 12.08
N PHE A 519 -30.33 -5.04 13.32
CA PHE A 519 -31.70 -4.80 13.75
C PHE A 519 -32.34 -3.63 13.01
N LEU A 520 -31.61 -2.52 12.82
CA LEU A 520 -32.10 -1.41 11.99
C LEU A 520 -32.51 -1.89 10.59
N LEU A 521 -31.71 -2.77 9.97
CA LEU A 521 -31.96 -3.25 8.60
C LEU A 521 -33.03 -4.34 8.53
N ARG A 522 -33.05 -5.29 9.46
CA ARG A 522 -33.85 -6.52 9.38
C ARG A 522 -35.00 -6.62 10.37
N GLY A 523 -35.06 -5.74 11.38
CA GLY A 523 -36.08 -5.77 12.44
C GLY A 523 -36.14 -7.13 13.13
N LEU A 524 -37.31 -7.78 13.10
CA LEU A 524 -37.54 -9.10 13.69
C LEU A 524 -36.55 -10.17 13.21
N GLU A 525 -36.16 -10.13 11.93
CA GLU A 525 -35.27 -11.15 11.38
C GLU A 525 -33.82 -11.03 11.87
N ALA A 526 -33.46 -9.94 12.54
CA ALA A 526 -32.15 -9.81 13.16
C ALA A 526 -31.91 -10.82 14.29
N GLY A 527 -32.98 -11.33 14.90
CA GLY A 527 -32.91 -12.36 15.95
C GLY A 527 -32.75 -13.80 15.43
N LYS A 528 -33.00 -14.04 14.13
CA LYS A 528 -33.01 -15.41 13.57
C LYS A 528 -31.61 -16.04 13.64
N GLY A 529 -31.51 -17.21 14.27
CA GLY A 529 -30.26 -17.96 14.45
C GLY A 529 -29.35 -17.44 15.58
N VAL A 530 -29.77 -16.38 16.28
CA VAL A 530 -29.06 -15.81 17.45
C VAL A 530 -29.90 -15.98 18.72
N LEU A 531 -31.21 -15.75 18.63
CA LEU A 531 -32.15 -15.91 19.72
C LEU A 531 -32.88 -17.25 19.60
N GLU A 532 -33.16 -17.87 20.74
CA GLU A 532 -34.04 -19.04 20.80
C GLU A 532 -35.51 -18.65 20.57
N ASP A 533 -36.28 -19.52 19.92
CA ASP A 533 -37.72 -19.33 19.76
C ASP A 533 -38.42 -19.43 21.13
N GLY A 534 -39.20 -18.41 21.47
CA GLY A 534 -39.91 -18.35 22.75
C GLY A 534 -40.84 -17.15 22.80
N ASP A 535 -41.88 -17.24 23.63
CA ASP A 535 -42.80 -16.12 23.86
C ASP A 535 -42.05 -14.96 24.54
N PRO A 536 -42.43 -13.69 24.27
CA PRO A 536 -41.85 -12.53 24.92
C PRO A 536 -41.93 -12.65 26.45
N ALA A 537 -40.83 -12.33 27.14
CA ALA A 537 -40.79 -12.38 28.60
C ALA A 537 -41.81 -11.42 29.26
N VAL A 538 -42.16 -10.34 28.55
CA VAL A 538 -43.16 -9.35 28.97
C VAL A 538 -44.34 -9.38 27.98
N PRO A 539 -45.58 -9.65 28.46
CA PRO A 539 -46.77 -9.65 27.61
C PRO A 539 -47.01 -8.31 26.90
N CYS A 540 -47.50 -8.37 25.66
CA CYS A 540 -47.83 -7.18 24.87
C CYS A 540 -48.96 -6.36 25.54
N PRO A 541 -48.75 -5.07 25.81
CA PRO A 541 -49.81 -4.19 26.31
C PRO A 541 -50.93 -4.02 25.27
N ALA A 542 -52.17 -3.81 25.73
CA ALA A 542 -53.33 -3.69 24.84
C ALA A 542 -53.29 -2.46 23.90
N TRP A 543 -52.48 -1.45 24.22
CA TRP A 543 -52.33 -0.22 23.42
C TRP A 543 -51.19 -0.29 22.38
N VAL A 544 -50.38 -1.35 22.38
CA VAL A 544 -49.31 -1.57 21.40
C VAL A 544 -49.73 -2.66 20.41
N GLU A 545 -49.38 -2.49 19.14
CA GLU A 545 -49.57 -3.55 18.15
C GLU A 545 -48.62 -4.74 18.43
N PRO A 546 -49.11 -6.00 18.41
CA PRO A 546 -48.28 -7.18 18.69
C PRO A 546 -47.02 -7.28 17.83
N ALA A 547 -47.08 -6.87 16.56
CA ALA A 547 -45.93 -6.86 15.65
C ALA A 547 -44.85 -5.87 16.08
N SER A 548 -45.24 -4.67 16.50
CA SER A 548 -44.34 -3.63 17.02
C SER A 548 -43.73 -4.02 18.37
N TRP A 549 -44.50 -4.71 19.21
CA TRP A 549 -44.01 -5.27 20.48
C TRP A 549 -42.97 -6.35 20.27
N ALA A 550 -43.21 -7.29 19.34
CA ALA A 550 -42.24 -8.34 19.00
C ALA A 550 -40.91 -7.76 18.49
N LYS A 551 -40.93 -6.65 17.74
CA LYS A 551 -39.71 -5.95 17.31
C LYS A 551 -38.90 -5.45 18.51
N LEU A 552 -39.56 -4.86 19.50
CA LEU A 552 -38.89 -4.39 20.71
C LEU A 552 -38.35 -5.55 21.57
N ASP A 553 -39.09 -6.66 21.67
CA ASP A 553 -38.62 -7.86 22.37
C ASP A 553 -37.30 -8.38 21.76
N VAL A 554 -37.25 -8.52 20.43
CA VAL A 554 -36.04 -8.90 19.71
C VAL A 554 -34.90 -7.91 19.97
N LEU A 555 -35.17 -6.60 19.94
CA LEU A 555 -34.16 -5.57 20.23
C LEU A 555 -33.56 -5.73 21.64
N VAL A 556 -34.41 -5.89 22.66
CA VAL A 556 -33.96 -6.03 24.06
C VAL A 556 -33.14 -7.32 24.23
N ARG A 557 -33.63 -8.44 23.72
CA ARG A 557 -32.95 -9.74 23.84
C ARG A 557 -31.62 -9.76 23.09
N LEU A 558 -31.56 -9.16 21.89
CA LEU A 558 -30.30 -9.01 21.15
C LEU A 558 -29.29 -8.17 21.93
N ALA A 559 -29.73 -7.09 22.58
CA ALA A 559 -28.85 -6.28 23.41
C ALA A 559 -28.32 -7.06 24.62
N GLU A 560 -29.16 -7.84 25.28
CA GLU A 560 -28.78 -8.67 26.44
C GLU A 560 -27.73 -9.74 26.10
N VAL A 561 -27.92 -10.45 24.98
CA VAL A 561 -26.95 -11.47 24.51
C VAL A 561 -25.57 -10.87 24.24
N ASN A 562 -25.52 -9.62 23.77
CA ASN A 562 -24.26 -8.91 23.52
C ASN A 562 -23.71 -8.18 24.76
N GLY A 563 -24.29 -8.39 25.94
CA GLY A 563 -23.88 -7.71 27.17
C GLY A 563 -24.19 -6.21 27.22
N GLN A 564 -25.04 -5.70 26.33
CA GLN A 564 -25.45 -4.29 26.31
C GLN A 564 -26.62 -4.03 27.28
N GLY A 565 -26.36 -3.28 28.35
CA GLY A 565 -27.36 -2.91 29.35
C GLY A 565 -28.29 -1.74 28.98
N SER A 566 -28.11 -1.12 27.80
CA SER A 566 -28.82 0.10 27.41
C SER A 566 -30.35 -0.07 27.40
N PHE A 567 -30.84 -1.23 26.93
CA PHE A 567 -32.28 -1.53 26.83
C PHE A 567 -32.85 -2.31 28.01
N LYS A 568 -32.04 -2.65 29.02
CA LYS A 568 -32.49 -3.41 30.20
C LYS A 568 -33.63 -2.70 30.92
N GLY A 569 -34.75 -3.39 31.11
CA GLY A 569 -35.95 -2.86 31.78
C GLY A 569 -36.92 -2.10 30.86
N LEU A 570 -36.68 -2.07 29.54
CA LEU A 570 -37.49 -1.27 28.60
C LEU A 570 -38.90 -1.80 28.46
N LEU A 571 -39.03 -3.12 28.24
CA LEU A 571 -40.35 -3.74 28.02
C LEU A 571 -41.20 -3.64 29.29
N GLU A 572 -40.61 -3.84 30.46
CA GLU A 572 -41.32 -3.74 31.74
C GLU A 572 -41.82 -2.31 32.00
N ASP A 573 -41.03 -1.29 31.63
CA ASP A 573 -41.40 0.10 31.80
C ASP A 573 -42.45 0.55 30.77
N MET A 574 -42.29 0.14 29.50
CA MET A 574 -43.29 0.36 28.47
C MET A 574 -44.61 -0.32 28.84
N ALA A 575 -44.58 -1.56 29.35
CA ALA A 575 -45.79 -2.30 29.69
C ALA A 575 -46.63 -1.65 30.81
N ARG A 576 -46.02 -0.83 31.69
CA ARG A 576 -46.75 -0.08 32.72
C ARG A 576 -47.62 1.05 32.17
N GLY A 577 -47.43 1.46 30.92
CA GLY A 577 -48.21 2.53 30.28
C GLY A 577 -47.88 3.94 30.83
N GLY A 578 -48.74 4.92 30.54
CA GLY A 578 -48.57 6.31 31.00
C GLY A 578 -47.68 7.16 30.07
N PRO A 579 -46.43 7.51 30.43
CA PRO A 579 -45.56 8.31 29.55
C PRO A 579 -45.28 7.67 28.19
N TRP A 580 -45.09 6.34 28.16
CA TRP A 580 -44.85 5.59 26.94
C TRP A 580 -46.07 5.53 26.02
N GLU A 581 -47.26 5.37 26.59
CA GLU A 581 -48.52 5.37 25.84
C GLU A 581 -48.73 6.73 25.17
N LYS A 582 -48.53 7.84 25.90
CA LYS A 582 -48.59 9.20 25.34
C LYS A 582 -47.57 9.41 24.21
N PHE A 583 -46.33 8.98 24.43
CA PHE A 583 -45.26 9.12 23.44
C PHE A 583 -45.55 8.30 22.16
N CYS A 584 -45.96 7.04 22.29
CA CYS A 584 -46.21 6.17 21.13
C CYS A 584 -47.52 6.49 20.38
N THR A 585 -48.49 7.12 21.06
CA THR A 585 -49.74 7.58 20.44
C THR A 585 -49.62 8.96 19.78
N SER A 586 -48.57 9.74 20.10
CA SER A 586 -48.33 11.07 19.52
C SER A 586 -48.13 11.05 18.00
N ASP A 587 -48.78 12.00 17.31
CA ASP A 587 -48.58 12.27 15.89
C ASP A 587 -47.21 12.89 15.58
N SER A 588 -46.54 13.42 16.60
CA SER A 588 -45.23 14.07 16.53
C SER A 588 -44.14 13.30 17.32
N MET A 589 -44.29 11.98 17.46
CA MET A 589 -43.37 11.08 18.17
C MET A 589 -41.88 11.28 17.79
N TYR A 590 -41.60 11.62 16.54
CA TYR A 590 -40.24 11.89 16.07
C TYR A 590 -39.60 13.14 16.71
N SER A 591 -40.38 14.08 17.23
CA SER A 591 -39.88 15.34 17.82
C SER A 591 -40.11 15.46 19.32
N GLU A 592 -40.95 14.59 19.88
CA GLU A 592 -41.22 14.59 21.32
C GLU A 592 -40.05 14.05 22.13
N PRO A 593 -39.80 14.58 23.34
CA PRO A 593 -38.77 14.06 24.20
C PRO A 593 -39.14 12.66 24.68
N PHE A 594 -38.19 11.73 24.61
CA PHE A 594 -38.32 10.42 25.24
C PHE A 594 -38.65 10.54 26.75
N PRO A 595 -39.37 9.56 27.33
CA PRO A 595 -39.59 9.51 28.78
C PRO A 595 -38.29 9.69 29.57
N ALA A 596 -38.33 10.49 30.64
CA ALA A 596 -37.13 11.05 31.29
C ALA A 596 -36.05 10.02 31.67
N ALA A 597 -36.45 8.83 32.11
CA ALA A 597 -35.53 7.74 32.47
C ALA A 597 -34.71 7.21 31.27
N TRP A 598 -35.22 7.35 30.06
CA TRP A 598 -34.65 6.78 28.84
C TRP A 598 -33.90 7.81 27.99
N ARG A 599 -34.28 9.09 28.10
CA ARG A 599 -33.63 10.18 27.37
C ARG A 599 -32.14 10.30 27.64
N ALA A 600 -31.71 10.11 28.89
CA ALA A 600 -30.29 10.18 29.28
C ALA A 600 -29.56 8.83 29.13
N LYS A 601 -30.31 7.73 29.06
CA LYS A 601 -29.76 6.36 29.01
C LYS A 601 -29.46 5.91 27.57
N LEU A 602 -30.27 6.33 26.61
CA LEU A 602 -30.21 5.88 25.23
C LEU A 602 -29.54 6.91 24.33
N THR A 603 -28.70 6.44 23.42
CA THR A 603 -28.13 7.26 22.34
C THR A 603 -29.20 7.67 21.34
N ALA A 604 -28.93 8.70 20.52
CA ALA A 604 -29.85 9.10 19.45
C ALA A 604 -30.16 7.94 18.48
N PHE A 605 -29.16 7.11 18.16
CA PHE A 605 -29.33 5.92 17.34
C PHE A 605 -30.24 4.88 18.01
N GLN A 606 -30.03 4.60 19.30
CA GLN A 606 -30.87 3.66 20.05
C GLN A 606 -32.33 4.15 20.17
N GLN A 607 -32.53 5.46 20.37
CA GLN A 607 -33.84 6.08 20.33
C GLN A 607 -34.51 5.88 18.96
N MET A 608 -33.76 6.01 17.87
CA MET A 608 -34.26 5.73 16.52
C MET A 608 -34.74 4.28 16.35
N LEU A 609 -34.04 3.30 16.91
CA LEU A 609 -34.47 1.89 16.84
C LEU A 609 -35.84 1.68 17.49
N ILE A 610 -36.10 2.36 18.62
CA ILE A 610 -37.39 2.30 19.32
C ILE A 610 -38.49 2.96 18.47
N VAL A 611 -38.26 4.19 17.97
CA VAL A 611 -39.27 4.87 17.15
C VAL A 611 -39.59 4.08 15.89
N LYS A 612 -38.57 3.58 15.17
CA LYS A 612 -38.76 2.75 13.97
C LYS A 612 -39.54 1.47 14.27
N SER A 613 -39.31 0.86 15.43
CA SER A 613 -40.01 -0.37 15.82
C SER A 613 -41.50 -0.13 16.07
N GLN A 614 -41.85 1.03 16.61
CA GLN A 614 -43.23 1.42 16.90
C GLN A 614 -43.96 2.01 15.69
N ARG A 615 -43.31 2.92 14.96
CA ARG A 615 -43.85 3.67 13.83
C ARG A 615 -42.80 3.83 12.73
N GLU A 616 -42.85 2.92 11.76
CA GLU A 616 -41.86 2.84 10.68
C GLU A 616 -41.89 4.05 9.74
N ASN A 617 -43.06 4.69 9.56
CA ASN A 617 -43.24 5.89 8.76
C ASN A 617 -42.45 7.12 9.28
N PHE A 618 -42.01 7.11 10.53
CA PHE A 618 -41.18 8.18 11.11
C PHE A 618 -39.67 7.93 11.00
N ALA A 619 -39.24 6.80 10.42
CA ALA A 619 -37.83 6.43 10.35
C ALA A 619 -36.94 7.51 9.70
N THR A 620 -37.38 8.12 8.60
CA THR A 620 -36.62 9.18 7.90
C THR A 620 -36.51 10.46 8.71
N LEU A 621 -37.57 10.82 9.45
CA LEU A 621 -37.59 12.01 10.33
C LEU A 621 -36.70 11.82 11.55
N VAL A 622 -36.70 10.63 12.15
CA VAL A 622 -35.83 10.37 13.31
C VAL A 622 -34.37 10.19 12.87
N ALA A 623 -34.10 9.62 11.70
CA ALA A 623 -32.76 9.59 11.12
C ALA A 623 -32.18 11.02 10.98
N ARG A 624 -33.02 12.01 10.62
CA ARG A 624 -32.63 13.43 10.61
C ARG A 624 -32.18 13.93 11.98
N ASN A 625 -32.86 13.52 13.05
CA ASN A 625 -32.49 13.89 14.40
C ASN A 625 -31.17 13.23 14.83
N VAL A 626 -30.92 11.98 14.42
CA VAL A 626 -29.63 11.31 14.66
C VAL A 626 -28.51 12.09 13.99
N VAL A 627 -28.66 12.45 12.71
CA VAL A 627 -27.66 13.27 12.00
C VAL A 627 -27.45 14.62 12.70
N ALA A 628 -28.53 15.30 13.08
CA ALA A 628 -28.47 16.60 13.74
C ALA A 628 -27.76 16.53 15.11
N ALA A 629 -27.98 15.47 15.88
CA ALA A 629 -27.33 15.25 17.17
C ALA A 629 -25.83 14.95 17.02
N GLU A 630 -25.45 14.23 15.96
CA GLU A 630 -24.11 13.68 15.82
C GLU A 630 -23.15 14.54 14.98
N LEU A 631 -23.65 15.17 13.92
CA LEU A 631 -22.88 16.00 12.98
C LEU A 631 -23.34 17.47 12.94
N GLY A 632 -24.55 17.77 13.42
CA GLY A 632 -25.09 19.13 13.50
C GLY A 632 -26.06 19.51 12.36
N GLY A 633 -26.61 20.72 12.46
CA GLY A 633 -27.68 21.24 11.60
C GLY A 633 -27.30 21.39 10.12
N LEU A 634 -26.02 21.58 9.80
CA LEU A 634 -25.56 21.73 8.42
C LEU A 634 -25.85 20.49 7.56
N PHE A 635 -25.79 19.30 8.15
CA PHE A 635 -25.92 18.03 7.43
C PHE A 635 -27.38 17.61 7.19
N ILE A 636 -28.34 18.38 7.69
CA ILE A 636 -29.78 18.15 7.50
C ILE A 636 -30.42 19.22 6.60
N GLU A 637 -29.66 20.21 6.18
CA GLU A 637 -30.09 21.28 5.27
C GLU A 637 -29.44 21.06 3.91
N SER A 638 -30.25 21.04 2.86
CA SER A 638 -29.74 20.87 1.51
C SER A 638 -28.94 22.12 1.09
N PRO A 639 -27.68 21.96 0.65
CA PRO A 639 -26.89 23.10 0.21
C PRO A 639 -27.53 23.74 -1.04
N PRO A 640 -27.42 25.07 -1.20
CA PRO A 640 -27.93 25.75 -2.38
C PRO A 640 -27.16 25.32 -3.63
N PHE A 641 -27.81 25.45 -4.79
CA PHE A 641 -27.18 25.21 -6.09
C PHE A 641 -26.13 26.29 -6.37
N ASP A 642 -24.89 25.88 -6.63
CA ASP A 642 -23.77 26.78 -6.90
C ASP A 642 -22.95 26.27 -8.08
N LEU A 643 -23.28 26.77 -9.27
CA LEU A 643 -22.57 26.43 -10.50
C LEU A 643 -21.18 27.09 -10.58
N ALA A 644 -21.02 28.28 -9.98
CA ALA A 644 -19.75 29.03 -10.02
C ALA A 644 -18.67 28.30 -9.23
N SER A 645 -18.99 27.76 -8.05
CA SER A 645 -18.03 26.95 -7.31
C SER A 645 -17.68 25.63 -8.02
N ALA A 646 -18.64 24.98 -8.69
CA ALA A 646 -18.36 23.78 -9.46
C ALA A 646 -17.41 24.06 -10.65
N PHE A 647 -17.57 25.21 -11.28
CA PHE A 647 -16.65 25.69 -12.32
C PHE A 647 -15.26 26.02 -11.76
N ALA A 648 -15.18 26.66 -10.59
CA ALA A 648 -13.90 26.99 -9.95
C ALA A 648 -13.10 25.74 -9.54
N ASP A 649 -13.79 24.63 -9.24
CA ASP A 649 -13.17 23.33 -8.97
C ASP A 649 -12.79 22.56 -10.26
N SER A 650 -13.14 23.06 -11.45
CA SER A 650 -12.90 22.40 -12.74
C SER A 650 -11.61 22.85 -13.44
N GLU A 651 -10.93 21.90 -14.06
CA GLU A 651 -9.77 22.11 -14.92
C GLU A 651 -10.12 21.83 -16.39
N ASN A 652 -9.19 22.08 -17.31
CA ASN A 652 -9.40 21.89 -18.75
C ASN A 652 -9.59 20.42 -19.17
N MET A 653 -9.10 19.47 -18.36
CA MET A 653 -9.28 18.03 -18.59
C MET A 653 -10.43 17.42 -17.78
N THR A 654 -11.09 18.21 -16.93
CA THR A 654 -12.15 17.74 -16.03
C THR A 654 -13.51 18.05 -16.64
N PRO A 655 -14.27 17.05 -17.13
CA PRO A 655 -15.59 17.31 -17.68
C PRO A 655 -16.58 17.70 -16.58
N LEU A 656 -17.46 18.65 -16.89
CA LEU A 656 -18.59 19.03 -16.03
C LEU A 656 -19.85 18.35 -16.54
N ILE A 657 -20.55 17.63 -15.66
CA ILE A 657 -21.65 16.73 -16.01
C ILE A 657 -22.92 17.17 -15.29
N PHE A 658 -23.88 17.69 -16.04
CA PHE A 658 -25.23 17.92 -15.55
C PHE A 658 -26.03 16.61 -15.57
N VAL A 659 -26.35 16.12 -14.37
CA VAL A 659 -27.24 14.98 -14.17
C VAL A 659 -28.67 15.52 -14.01
N LEU A 660 -29.49 15.27 -15.03
CA LEU A 660 -30.80 15.91 -15.18
C LEU A 660 -31.90 15.06 -14.54
N SER A 661 -32.81 15.74 -13.84
CA SER A 661 -34.12 15.20 -13.50
C SER A 661 -35.11 15.48 -14.63
N ALA A 662 -36.25 14.77 -14.62
CA ALA A 662 -37.25 14.90 -15.67
C ALA A 662 -37.80 16.34 -15.77
N GLY A 663 -37.54 17.00 -16.90
CA GLY A 663 -38.00 18.37 -17.17
C GLY A 663 -37.08 19.48 -16.65
N ALA A 664 -35.88 19.16 -16.14
CA ALA A 664 -34.85 20.15 -15.82
C ALA A 664 -33.94 20.40 -17.03
N ASP A 665 -33.67 21.66 -17.35
CA ASP A 665 -32.73 22.08 -18.40
C ASP A 665 -31.68 23.04 -17.81
N PRO A 666 -30.37 22.71 -17.86
CA PRO A 666 -29.32 23.55 -17.31
C PRO A 666 -28.83 24.64 -18.28
N THR A 667 -29.39 24.70 -19.50
CA THR A 667 -28.86 25.54 -20.59
C THR A 667 -28.80 27.02 -20.22
N GLU A 668 -29.82 27.56 -19.56
CA GLU A 668 -29.86 28.97 -19.14
C GLU A 668 -28.77 29.30 -18.11
N TYR A 669 -28.53 28.41 -17.15
CA TYR A 669 -27.47 28.56 -16.15
C TYR A 669 -26.09 28.55 -16.80
N LEU A 670 -25.88 27.66 -17.77
CA LEU A 670 -24.61 27.57 -18.49
C LEU A 670 -24.37 28.80 -19.38
N LEU A 671 -25.39 29.29 -20.09
CA LEU A 671 -25.31 30.51 -20.90
C LEU A 671 -24.98 31.73 -20.03
N SER A 672 -25.61 31.85 -18.87
CA SER A 672 -25.37 32.94 -17.92
C SER A 672 -23.94 32.91 -17.38
N LEU A 673 -23.44 31.73 -16.99
CA LEU A 673 -22.06 31.56 -16.54
C LEU A 673 -21.06 31.88 -17.68
N ALA A 674 -21.31 31.38 -18.89
CA ALA A 674 -20.46 31.66 -20.04
C ALA A 674 -20.42 33.15 -20.36
N ALA A 675 -21.54 33.86 -20.28
CA ALA A 675 -21.59 35.31 -20.46
C ALA A 675 -20.78 36.03 -19.38
N GLU A 676 -20.91 35.64 -18.10
CA GLU A 676 -20.14 36.22 -16.99
C GLU A 676 -18.62 36.01 -17.16
N LYS A 677 -18.21 34.83 -17.65
CA LYS A 677 -16.79 34.50 -17.87
C LYS A 677 -16.25 34.97 -19.23
N GLY A 678 -17.07 35.59 -20.09
CA GLY A 678 -16.66 36.06 -21.42
C GLY A 678 -16.58 35.00 -22.51
N TYR A 679 -17.20 33.83 -22.31
CA TYR A 679 -17.26 32.70 -23.26
C TYR A 679 -18.63 32.56 -23.95
N GLY A 680 -19.54 33.51 -23.81
CA GLY A 680 -20.88 33.45 -24.41
C GLY A 680 -20.87 33.11 -25.91
N ASP A 681 -20.00 33.77 -26.68
CA ASP A 681 -19.87 33.56 -28.14
C ASP A 681 -18.96 32.37 -28.51
N ARG A 682 -18.25 31.80 -27.52
CA ARG A 682 -17.29 30.67 -27.65
C ARG A 682 -17.84 29.37 -27.02
N LEU A 683 -19.13 29.33 -26.73
CA LEU A 683 -19.83 28.17 -26.19
C LEU A 683 -20.64 27.49 -27.30
N HIS A 684 -20.26 26.25 -27.62
CA HIS A 684 -20.89 25.47 -28.69
C HIS A 684 -21.79 24.38 -28.11
N PHE A 685 -23.06 24.33 -28.52
CA PHE A 685 -24.00 23.29 -28.13
C PHE A 685 -24.17 22.23 -29.22
N ILE A 686 -24.17 20.96 -28.83
CA ILE A 686 -24.48 19.82 -29.72
C ILE A 686 -25.40 18.86 -28.97
N SER A 687 -26.62 18.67 -29.47
CA SER A 687 -27.50 17.63 -28.96
C SER A 687 -27.15 16.29 -29.58
N LEU A 688 -26.71 15.34 -28.75
CA LEU A 688 -26.36 14.01 -29.19
C LEU A 688 -27.62 13.21 -29.52
N GLY A 689 -27.68 12.75 -30.76
CA GLY A 689 -28.71 11.90 -31.32
C GLY A 689 -28.12 11.04 -32.43
N GLN A 690 -28.97 10.38 -33.23
CA GLN A 690 -28.50 9.50 -34.30
C GLN A 690 -27.61 10.25 -35.29
N GLY A 691 -26.36 9.80 -35.45
CA GLY A 691 -25.39 10.35 -36.41
C GLY A 691 -24.61 11.60 -35.97
N GLN A 692 -24.83 12.14 -34.76
CA GLN A 692 -24.15 13.38 -34.30
C GLN A 692 -22.76 13.14 -33.67
N GLY A 693 -22.41 11.89 -33.35
CA GLY A 693 -21.15 11.54 -32.68
C GLY A 693 -19.87 12.06 -33.38
N PRO A 694 -19.69 11.87 -34.71
CA PRO A 694 -18.50 12.37 -35.41
C PRO A 694 -18.35 13.89 -35.36
N LYS A 695 -19.47 14.62 -35.47
CA LYS A 695 -19.47 16.09 -35.38
C LYS A 695 -19.10 16.55 -33.97
N ALA A 696 -19.57 15.85 -32.94
CA ALA A 696 -19.17 16.11 -31.56
C ALA A 696 -17.67 15.87 -31.33
N GLU A 697 -17.10 14.81 -31.91
CA GLU A 697 -15.66 14.53 -31.83
C GLU A 697 -14.82 15.63 -32.48
N GLU A 698 -15.23 16.12 -33.65
CA GLU A 698 -14.54 17.23 -34.35
C GLU A 698 -14.57 18.53 -33.53
N LEU A 699 -15.73 18.86 -32.96
CA LEU A 699 -15.90 20.06 -32.11
C LEU A 699 -15.08 19.99 -30.82
N VAL A 700 -15.03 18.83 -30.16
CA VAL A 700 -14.18 18.62 -28.97
C VAL A 700 -12.70 18.80 -29.31
N LYS A 701 -12.23 18.19 -30.42
CA LYS A 701 -10.83 18.32 -30.87
C LYS A 701 -10.47 19.73 -31.29
N MET A 702 -11.41 20.46 -31.91
CA MET A 702 -11.24 21.87 -32.24
C MET A 702 -11.12 22.72 -30.96
N GLY A 703 -12.00 22.48 -29.98
CA GLY A 703 -12.00 23.13 -28.68
C GLY A 703 -10.69 22.98 -27.90
N TRP A 704 -10.00 21.84 -28.03
CA TRP A 704 -8.68 21.64 -27.42
C TRP A 704 -7.67 22.71 -27.85
N GLY A 705 -7.67 23.10 -29.13
CA GLY A 705 -6.77 24.12 -29.65
C GLY A 705 -7.27 25.55 -29.42
N THR A 706 -8.57 25.80 -29.56
CA THR A 706 -9.14 27.15 -29.48
C THR A 706 -9.45 27.60 -28.05
N GLY A 707 -9.58 26.69 -27.08
CA GLY A 707 -10.04 27.00 -25.72
C GLY A 707 -11.55 27.20 -25.59
N ASP A 708 -12.32 26.90 -26.65
CA ASP A 708 -13.78 27.08 -26.64
C ASP A 708 -14.49 26.08 -25.73
N TRP A 709 -15.66 26.46 -25.22
CA TRP A 709 -16.47 25.56 -24.40
C TRP A 709 -17.37 24.72 -25.28
N VAL A 710 -17.46 23.42 -25.00
CA VAL A 710 -18.31 22.49 -25.77
C VAL A 710 -19.32 21.84 -24.83
N CYS A 711 -20.60 21.96 -25.15
CA CYS A 711 -21.70 21.33 -24.42
C CYS A 711 -22.36 20.23 -25.24
N LEU A 712 -22.17 18.98 -24.83
CA LEU A 712 -22.81 17.81 -25.41
C LEU A 712 -24.09 17.48 -24.63
N GLN A 713 -25.24 17.68 -25.25
CA GLN A 713 -26.52 17.44 -24.62
C GLN A 713 -27.02 16.01 -24.89
N ASN A 714 -27.83 15.48 -23.97
CA ASN A 714 -28.52 14.19 -24.10
C ASN A 714 -27.61 12.97 -24.28
N CYS A 715 -26.47 12.91 -23.57
CA CYS A 715 -25.50 11.82 -23.68
C CYS A 715 -26.12 10.40 -23.48
N HIS A 716 -27.09 10.26 -22.58
CA HIS A 716 -27.85 9.02 -22.38
C HIS A 716 -28.54 8.46 -23.64
N LEU A 717 -28.85 9.29 -24.65
CA LEU A 717 -29.45 8.84 -25.91
C LEU A 717 -28.41 8.28 -26.91
N ALA A 718 -27.11 8.58 -26.70
CA ALA A 718 -26.04 8.23 -27.62
C ALA A 718 -25.18 7.05 -27.13
N ALA A 719 -25.85 5.99 -26.64
CA ALA A 719 -25.20 4.81 -26.06
C ALA A 719 -24.07 4.22 -26.94
N SER A 720 -24.26 4.14 -28.26
CA SER A 720 -23.28 3.59 -29.19
C SER A 720 -22.00 4.44 -29.34
N TRP A 721 -22.05 5.73 -28.98
CA TRP A 721 -20.92 6.65 -29.08
C TRP A 721 -20.22 6.88 -27.73
N MET A 722 -20.84 6.52 -26.61
CA MET A 722 -20.26 6.68 -25.28
C MET A 722 -18.87 6.03 -25.10
N PRO A 723 -18.59 4.82 -25.63
CA PRO A 723 -17.22 4.25 -25.58
C PRO A 723 -16.20 5.11 -26.35
N ARG A 724 -16.64 5.83 -27.39
CA ARG A 724 -15.78 6.75 -28.14
C ARG A 724 -15.49 8.02 -27.35
N LEU A 725 -16.48 8.55 -26.61
CA LEU A 725 -16.28 9.68 -25.70
C LEU A 725 -15.23 9.35 -24.62
N GLU A 726 -15.30 8.14 -24.06
CA GLU A 726 -14.30 7.64 -23.11
C GLU A 726 -12.89 7.66 -23.71
N GLN A 727 -12.72 7.10 -24.92
CA GLN A 727 -11.43 7.13 -25.62
C GLN A 727 -10.93 8.56 -25.88
N ILE A 728 -11.83 9.49 -26.24
CA ILE A 728 -11.47 10.90 -26.47
C ILE A 728 -10.95 11.53 -25.18
N GLN A 729 -11.67 11.35 -24.07
CA GLN A 729 -11.26 11.84 -22.75
C GLN A 729 -9.94 11.23 -22.27
N GLU A 730 -9.75 9.93 -22.44
CA GLU A 730 -8.49 9.26 -22.06
C GLU A 730 -7.31 9.63 -22.98
N SER A 731 -7.56 10.01 -24.23
CA SER A 731 -6.53 10.40 -25.21
C SER A 731 -6.03 11.84 -25.08
N GLN A 732 -6.54 12.58 -24.09
CA GLN A 732 -6.18 13.97 -23.86
C GLN A 732 -4.69 14.11 -23.54
N ASP A 733 -4.03 15.03 -24.24
CA ASP A 733 -2.62 15.37 -24.04
C ASP A 733 -2.57 16.77 -23.39
N PRO A 734 -2.13 16.89 -22.12
CA PRO A 734 -2.08 18.16 -21.41
C PRO A 734 -1.33 19.26 -22.18
N ALA A 735 -0.33 18.89 -22.99
CA ALA A 735 0.46 19.84 -23.77
C ALA A 735 -0.29 20.42 -24.99
N LYS A 736 -1.42 19.83 -25.38
CA LYS A 736 -2.19 20.20 -26.58
C LYS A 736 -3.55 20.82 -26.27
N ILE A 737 -3.93 20.88 -25.00
CA ILE A 737 -5.26 21.36 -24.57
C ILE A 737 -5.09 22.71 -23.90
N SER A 738 -5.78 23.72 -24.42
CA SER A 738 -5.84 25.05 -23.82
C SER A 738 -6.36 25.01 -22.39
N GLU A 739 -5.80 25.82 -21.49
CA GLU A 739 -6.25 25.95 -20.10
C GLU A 739 -7.69 26.51 -19.98
N GLU A 740 -8.15 27.23 -21.02
CA GLU A 740 -9.49 27.82 -21.11
C GLU A 740 -10.59 26.81 -21.49
N TYR A 741 -10.22 25.71 -22.12
CA TYR A 741 -11.16 24.71 -22.65
C TYR A 741 -12.00 24.11 -21.52
N ARG A 742 -13.31 23.92 -21.75
CA ARG A 742 -14.19 23.19 -20.83
C ARG A 742 -15.17 22.31 -21.61
N LEU A 743 -15.32 21.06 -21.15
CA LEU A 743 -16.30 20.12 -21.67
C LEU A 743 -17.49 20.03 -20.71
N TRP A 744 -18.68 20.31 -21.22
CA TRP A 744 -19.94 20.18 -20.52
C TRP A 744 -20.74 19.01 -21.12
N LEU A 745 -21.30 18.17 -20.27
CA LEU A 745 -22.09 17.01 -20.65
C LEU A 745 -23.45 17.10 -19.95
N THR A 746 -24.55 16.85 -20.67
CA THR A 746 -25.87 16.72 -20.04
C THR A 746 -26.46 15.34 -20.26
N SER A 747 -26.97 14.72 -19.19
CA SER A 747 -27.51 13.38 -19.26
C SER A 747 -28.56 13.12 -18.18
N MET A 748 -29.60 12.34 -18.51
CA MET A 748 -30.35 11.62 -17.49
C MET A 748 -29.49 10.47 -16.92
N PRO A 749 -29.77 10.00 -15.70
CA PRO A 749 -29.14 8.81 -15.14
C PRO A 749 -29.20 7.62 -16.10
N SER A 750 -28.06 6.98 -16.35
CA SER A 750 -27.94 5.89 -17.30
C SER A 750 -26.76 4.98 -16.94
N PRO A 751 -26.95 3.65 -16.85
CA PRO A 751 -25.85 2.72 -16.58
C PRO A 751 -24.87 2.61 -17.76
N LEU A 752 -25.23 3.11 -18.95
CA LEU A 752 -24.41 3.08 -20.16
C LEU A 752 -23.43 4.25 -20.24
N PHE A 753 -23.46 5.17 -19.28
CA PHE A 753 -22.53 6.29 -19.26
C PHE A 753 -21.14 5.79 -18.82
N PRO A 754 -20.05 6.16 -19.51
CA PRO A 754 -18.73 5.63 -19.24
C PRO A 754 -18.26 5.96 -17.83
N VAL A 755 -17.95 4.91 -17.06
CA VAL A 755 -17.46 5.04 -15.69
C VAL A 755 -16.20 5.91 -15.60
N PRO A 756 -15.20 5.81 -16.51
CA PRO A 756 -14.01 6.67 -16.42
C PRO A 756 -14.30 8.16 -16.59
N VAL A 757 -15.26 8.50 -17.47
CA VAL A 757 -15.69 9.90 -17.66
C VAL A 757 -16.44 10.40 -16.43
N LEU A 758 -17.27 9.57 -15.80
CA LEU A 758 -17.90 9.91 -14.52
C LEU A 758 -16.84 10.08 -13.44
N GLN A 759 -15.98 9.10 -13.22
CA GLN A 759 -14.97 9.13 -12.15
C GLN A 759 -14.09 10.39 -12.17
N ASN A 760 -13.75 10.89 -13.36
CA ASN A 760 -12.95 12.11 -13.54
C ASN A 760 -13.78 13.39 -13.65
N GLY A 761 -15.10 13.30 -13.83
CA GLY A 761 -15.98 14.45 -14.03
C GLY A 761 -16.57 15.03 -12.73
N ILE A 762 -16.87 16.33 -12.76
CA ILE A 762 -17.64 17.01 -11.70
C ILE A 762 -19.12 16.87 -12.04
N LYS A 763 -19.89 16.28 -11.13
CA LYS A 763 -21.33 16.06 -11.32
C LYS A 763 -22.13 17.16 -10.65
N ILE A 764 -23.18 17.59 -11.33
CA ILE A 764 -24.03 18.69 -10.90
C ILE A 764 -25.47 18.28 -11.15
N THR A 765 -26.31 18.34 -10.12
CA THR A 765 -27.76 18.17 -10.21
C THR A 765 -28.44 19.52 -10.03
N ASN A 766 -29.51 19.77 -10.79
CA ASN A 766 -30.36 20.95 -10.61
C ASN A 766 -31.80 20.50 -10.35
N GLU A 767 -32.15 20.39 -9.06
CA GLU A 767 -33.50 20.07 -8.60
C GLU A 767 -34.02 21.15 -7.67
N PRO A 768 -35.34 21.40 -7.63
CA PRO A 768 -35.95 22.24 -6.61
C PRO A 768 -35.77 21.58 -5.23
N PRO A 769 -35.31 22.33 -4.21
CA PRO A 769 -35.07 21.76 -2.89
C PRO A 769 -36.35 21.22 -2.25
N LYS A 770 -36.22 20.38 -1.22
CA LYS A 770 -37.37 19.89 -0.45
C LYS A 770 -37.80 20.87 0.64
N GLY A 771 -39.10 21.19 0.63
CA GLY A 771 -39.77 21.97 1.65
C GLY A 771 -40.05 23.42 1.24
N LEU A 772 -41.16 23.96 1.75
CA LEU A 772 -41.64 25.32 1.42
C LEU A 772 -40.59 26.39 1.71
N ARG A 773 -39.91 26.32 2.87
CA ARG A 773 -38.89 27.30 3.26
C ARG A 773 -37.70 27.31 2.31
N ALA A 774 -37.24 26.15 1.86
CA ALA A 774 -36.09 26.04 0.97
C ALA A 774 -36.43 26.54 -0.44
N ASN A 775 -37.62 26.22 -0.96
CA ASN A 775 -38.10 26.74 -2.24
C ASN A 775 -38.28 28.26 -2.22
N LEU A 776 -38.82 28.81 -1.14
CA LEU A 776 -38.88 30.25 -0.92
C LEU A 776 -37.48 30.87 -0.88
N GLY A 777 -36.56 30.28 -0.10
CA GLY A 777 -35.17 30.73 -0.01
C GLY A 777 -34.51 30.82 -1.37
N ARG A 778 -34.64 29.77 -2.21
CA ARG A 778 -34.15 29.77 -3.59
C ARG A 778 -34.76 30.89 -4.42
N THR A 779 -36.09 31.03 -4.38
CA THR A 779 -36.79 32.08 -5.13
C THR A 779 -36.29 33.49 -4.78
N PHE A 780 -36.02 33.73 -3.49
CA PHE A 780 -35.48 35.02 -3.03
C PHE A 780 -33.99 35.20 -3.28
N GLN A 781 -33.21 34.13 -3.45
CA GLN A 781 -31.82 34.19 -3.90
C GLN A 781 -31.71 34.51 -5.38
N ASP A 782 -32.63 33.99 -6.20
CA ASP A 782 -32.68 34.24 -7.64
C ASP A 782 -33.23 35.64 -7.99
N LEU A 783 -33.85 36.34 -7.04
CA LEU A 783 -34.38 37.70 -7.22
C LEU A 783 -33.26 38.75 -7.11
N THR A 784 -33.11 39.57 -8.15
CA THR A 784 -32.21 40.73 -8.10
C THR A 784 -32.81 41.87 -7.27
N GLU A 785 -31.94 42.72 -6.73
CA GLU A 785 -32.36 43.89 -5.94
C GLU A 785 -33.26 44.84 -6.74
N ASP A 786 -32.99 45.00 -8.04
CA ASP A 786 -33.81 45.77 -8.97
C ASP A 786 -35.24 45.24 -9.08
N VAL A 787 -35.42 43.92 -9.10
CA VAL A 787 -36.75 43.31 -9.13
C VAL A 787 -37.42 43.44 -7.76
N PHE A 788 -36.68 43.21 -6.68
CA PHE A 788 -37.22 43.32 -5.32
C PHE A 788 -37.70 44.75 -4.98
N GLU A 789 -37.01 45.76 -5.49
CA GLU A 789 -37.34 47.18 -5.30
C GLU A 789 -38.06 47.82 -6.51
N ALA A 790 -38.54 47.04 -7.48
CA ALA A 790 -39.11 47.54 -8.74
C ALA A 790 -40.28 48.56 -8.58
N CYS A 791 -41.01 48.49 -7.46
CA CYS A 791 -42.14 49.39 -7.16
C CYS A 791 -41.94 50.19 -5.87
N PRO A 792 -41.06 51.21 -5.84
CA PRO A 792 -40.75 51.96 -4.62
C PRO A 792 -41.96 52.77 -4.11
N ALA A 793 -42.84 53.24 -5.00
CA ALA A 793 -44.03 54.02 -4.64
C ALA A 793 -45.13 53.21 -3.92
N LYS A 794 -45.11 51.88 -4.01
CA LYS A 794 -46.05 50.94 -3.35
C LYS A 794 -45.28 49.72 -2.82
N SER A 795 -44.18 49.99 -2.12
CA SER A 795 -43.20 48.96 -1.74
C SER A 795 -43.83 47.87 -0.87
N LEU A 796 -44.71 48.23 0.08
CA LEU A 796 -45.34 47.26 0.96
C LEU A 796 -46.29 46.32 0.20
N GLU A 797 -47.15 46.86 -0.66
CA GLU A 797 -48.11 46.07 -1.45
C GLU A 797 -47.39 45.18 -2.46
N TYR A 798 -46.37 45.71 -3.14
CA TYR A 798 -45.55 44.95 -4.08
C TYR A 798 -44.81 43.80 -3.40
N LYS A 799 -44.10 44.05 -2.29
CA LYS A 799 -43.37 43.01 -1.55
C LYS A 799 -44.30 41.97 -0.93
N THR A 800 -45.49 42.38 -0.47
CA THR A 800 -46.53 41.45 0.01
C THR A 800 -47.01 40.54 -1.12
N LEU A 801 -47.27 41.09 -2.31
CA LEU A 801 -47.69 40.32 -3.48
C LEU A 801 -46.57 39.41 -3.99
N LEU A 802 -45.33 39.90 -4.04
CA LEU A 802 -44.14 39.15 -4.41
C LEU A 802 -43.95 37.94 -3.48
N PHE A 803 -44.02 38.15 -2.16
CA PHE A 803 -43.98 37.06 -1.19
C PHE A 803 -45.14 36.08 -1.39
N GLY A 804 -46.36 36.57 -1.58
CA GLY A 804 -47.54 35.73 -1.84
C GLY A 804 -47.38 34.87 -3.09
N LEU A 805 -46.84 35.43 -4.18
CA LEU A 805 -46.57 34.72 -5.42
C LEU A 805 -45.44 33.70 -5.26
N SER A 806 -44.34 34.06 -4.61
CA SER A 806 -43.23 33.14 -4.30
C SER A 806 -43.69 31.99 -3.40
N PHE A 807 -44.56 32.27 -2.42
CA PHE A 807 -45.16 31.24 -1.56
C PHE A 807 -46.06 30.30 -2.36
N PHE A 808 -46.92 30.85 -3.22
CA PHE A 808 -47.77 30.04 -4.10
C PHE A 808 -46.95 29.16 -5.05
N HIS A 809 -45.88 29.70 -5.63
CA HIS A 809 -44.94 28.95 -6.45
C HIS A 809 -44.29 27.80 -5.66
N ALA A 810 -43.80 28.06 -4.45
CA ALA A 810 -43.23 27.04 -3.57
C ALA A 810 -44.25 25.94 -3.23
N VAL A 811 -45.53 26.28 -3.01
CA VAL A 811 -46.60 25.30 -2.77
C VAL A 811 -46.85 24.43 -4.00
N ILE A 812 -46.88 25.01 -5.20
CA ILE A 812 -47.03 24.24 -6.45
C ILE A 812 -45.86 23.26 -6.63
N LEU A 813 -44.63 23.71 -6.40
CA LEU A 813 -43.44 22.86 -6.50
C LEU A 813 -43.50 21.67 -5.53
N GLU A 814 -43.96 21.88 -4.30
CA GLU A 814 -44.14 20.79 -3.33
C GLU A 814 -45.30 19.87 -3.70
N ARG A 815 -46.43 20.42 -4.17
CA ARG A 815 -47.60 19.63 -4.61
C ARG A 815 -47.27 18.67 -5.75
N ARG A 816 -46.44 19.09 -6.71
CA ARG A 816 -45.97 18.23 -7.82
C ARG A 816 -45.30 16.92 -7.36
N LYS A 817 -44.76 16.87 -6.14
CA LYS A 817 -44.08 15.70 -5.58
C LYS A 817 -45.05 14.59 -5.12
N PHE A 818 -46.34 14.89 -4.97
CA PHE A 818 -47.34 13.92 -4.53
C PHE A 818 -48.00 13.16 -5.70
N GLY A 819 -47.47 13.30 -6.92
CA GLY A 819 -47.95 12.58 -8.09
C GLY A 819 -49.44 12.88 -8.36
N PRO A 820 -50.29 11.87 -8.65
CA PRO A 820 -51.72 12.07 -8.93
C PRO A 820 -52.54 12.65 -7.77
N ILE A 821 -52.02 12.62 -6.54
CA ILE A 821 -52.72 13.11 -5.33
C ILE A 821 -52.53 14.63 -5.14
N GLY A 822 -51.42 15.18 -5.64
CA GLY A 822 -51.06 16.59 -5.49
C GLY A 822 -51.55 17.45 -6.64
#